data_AF-A0A1A8FKR9-F1
#
_entry.id   AF-A0A1A8FKR9-F1
#
_cell.length_a   1.000
_cell.length_b   1.000
_cell.length_c   1.000
_cell.angle_alpha   90.00
_cell.angle_beta   90.00
_cell.angle_gamma   90.00
#
_symmetry.space_group_name_H-M   'P 1'
#
loop_
_entity.id
_entity.type
_entity.pdbx_description
1 polymer ?
#
loop_
_entity_poly.entity_id
_entity_poly.type
_entity_poly.pdbx_seq_one_letter_code
_entity_poly.pdbx_strand_id
1 'polypeptide(L)'
;MAAGASVGESQLQRIIRDLHEAVAELANEYKENGEPITDDSTNLHKFSYKLEYLLQFDQKEKTTFLGTKKDYWDYFTDCLAKTKGANDGIRFVKSISELKTSLGKGRAFIRYSLVHQRLADTLQQCLMNQRVTSDWYYARSPLLKSRLSADVINHLYELNEVQFDVASRGHDLDASWPTFARRTVGSVNSPSHMWKPPSRSSSINSLASTYSQQAPEFPCSPDYGLLNDLNDSLPACAEDSAVENLRLELDQSELKQRELFVKVQQLDEESAEYQGVIEKLQGQLDVSLAAQEKQWALQGELQRREEVLSREVEELRTDKKNREAQHVMLEEKLTAAEQKNMELMAKLDGFLNEKGQQAANHFDSAQKIHELLDKLKEAEKEKMDAVTEMVEMRLQAERLEEELRVKEAAAKDSQAKFQELFTYASEEKAKLGNRMEVQLITLEKQQGDLTLKEKEAGKLQKQLQDLQRSLGDKEQELEEVKKKAQEDLDEIQKKVATLMEELQKKEAELGSSSEALQQLEAKNQNLITKRDELTTSLSVLEGKIKELSPRLEDYKTQCADLLLSNEKLQNTVRRYEEEQKEMTDKRTALESELAALRASEKQLRGQLDDAKMTVDEKEKALREENRRLDEGLQRAKMAANLSETTLKRLEQENQSLQEEQETFNATVSRMQTDLKNVQQQNKGLEENLEASHKTELCLQEELNAKAEQLESKEKDLLKLLSVVKVLETKEKELEIAKTTAEAMCVRQTEVIARVTSEKQAMESSQLERSTIQAKENQELTAKLTLFEGQLEVSMKEVSRLQAVVTNLKVQMQISEEEKQRSQVQLEVTEAQRDELRSLTEQLKLQAEALNQKHIAELMEGKNKEEALIQQRDQEVKAHADLANSVAAIQEEVSTLKAQNNRLAVENNEIREGLHRANTEMAELGMTICKLNAEKEEARELWRGKAAEIEERERLVERLEECKKELQLENNHFREELKQKESLPGIVMELQRQLEKTQNHMQGVKDSCREEIDAIKFQMSSETMNHQGNLKSLSEQLEQCKVKLQEEQRKASNLQAKVTQLQGENEEYLQLVSEKDAHITKTESTIRESESEIQQLKSTGSSAQEAHLSLQTLCEELKQKLKKTEAEKQTQYVQLTAEIEDLNTTKTNLEERLIELIKYKVFL
;
A
#
# COMPACT_ATOMS: atom_id res chain seq x y z
N MET A 1 -13.36 -48.97 20.45
CA MET A 1 -12.27 -48.04 20.09
C MET A 1 -12.89 -46.65 20.00
N ALA A 2 -12.31 -45.64 20.65
CA ALA A 2 -12.80 -44.26 20.54
C ALA A 2 -12.18 -43.61 19.31
N ALA A 3 -13.00 -43.02 18.43
CA ALA A 3 -12.50 -42.17 17.36
C ALA A 3 -12.04 -40.84 17.98
N GLY A 4 -10.81 -40.42 17.68
CA GLY A 4 -10.30 -39.11 18.14
C GLY A 4 -11.11 -37.98 17.51
N ALA A 5 -11.67 -37.10 18.33
CA ALA A 5 -12.32 -35.89 17.84
C ALA A 5 -11.30 -35.03 17.06
N SER A 6 -11.66 -34.61 15.85
CA SER A 6 -10.77 -33.76 15.04
C SER A 6 -10.51 -32.42 15.75
N VAL A 7 -9.32 -31.84 15.54
CA VAL A 7 -8.92 -30.58 16.21
C VAL A 7 -9.90 -29.44 15.96
N GLY A 8 -10.52 -29.40 14.77
CA GLY A 8 -11.56 -28.42 14.46
C GLY A 8 -12.89 -28.63 15.20
N GLU A 9 -13.19 -29.85 15.66
CA GLU A 9 -14.42 -30.14 16.41
C GLU A 9 -14.27 -29.84 17.91
N SER A 10 -13.08 -30.07 18.50
CA SER A 10 -12.79 -29.60 19.86
C SER A 10 -12.70 -28.07 19.93
N GLN A 11 -12.16 -27.41 18.90
CA GLN A 11 -12.21 -25.95 18.76
C GLN A 11 -13.65 -25.44 18.62
N LEU A 12 -14.49 -26.07 17.80
CA LEU A 12 -15.90 -25.70 17.66
C LEU A 12 -16.66 -25.81 18.99
N GLN A 13 -16.48 -26.91 19.73
CA GLN A 13 -17.08 -27.11 21.06
C GLN A 13 -16.60 -26.08 22.08
N ARG A 14 -15.37 -25.58 21.97
CA ARG A 14 -14.90 -24.43 22.75
C ARG A 14 -15.66 -23.16 22.36
N ILE A 15 -15.73 -22.80 21.08
CA ILE A 15 -16.40 -21.55 20.66
C ILE A 15 -17.90 -21.55 21.00
N ILE A 16 -18.59 -22.68 20.94
CA ILE A 16 -19.99 -22.81 21.38
C ILE A 16 -20.11 -22.51 22.89
N ARG A 17 -19.26 -23.12 23.74
CA ARG A 17 -19.26 -22.81 25.18
C ARG A 17 -18.88 -21.36 25.46
N ASP A 18 -17.86 -20.83 24.77
CA ASP A 18 -17.43 -19.44 24.90
C ASP A 18 -18.55 -18.44 24.47
N LEU A 19 -19.49 -18.85 23.60
CA LEU A 19 -20.71 -18.09 23.26
C LEU A 19 -21.75 -18.19 24.39
N HIS A 20 -22.01 -19.39 24.92
CA HIS A 20 -22.97 -19.59 26.01
C HIS A 20 -22.56 -18.82 27.27
N GLU A 21 -21.25 -18.79 27.56
CA GLU A 21 -20.66 -17.96 28.61
C GLU A 21 -20.92 -16.46 28.34
N ALA A 22 -20.69 -15.97 27.13
CA ALA A 22 -20.96 -14.58 26.75
C ALA A 22 -22.45 -14.19 26.79
N VAL A 23 -23.35 -15.13 26.50
CA VAL A 23 -24.80 -14.96 26.67
C VAL A 23 -25.16 -14.81 28.15
N ALA A 24 -24.64 -15.69 29.02
CA ALA A 24 -24.90 -15.63 30.46
C ALA A 24 -24.29 -14.38 31.11
N GLU A 25 -23.07 -13.98 30.69
CA GLU A 25 -22.43 -12.73 31.10
C GLU A 25 -23.30 -11.51 30.73
N LEU A 26 -23.77 -11.41 29.49
CA LEU A 26 -24.69 -10.35 29.04
C LEU A 26 -26.01 -10.34 29.84
N ALA A 27 -26.59 -11.51 30.08
CA ALA A 27 -27.83 -11.64 30.83
C ALA A 27 -27.67 -11.30 32.31
N ASN A 28 -26.45 -11.42 32.87
CA ASN A 28 -26.13 -11.01 34.24
C ASN A 28 -25.79 -9.52 34.31
N GLU A 29 -24.98 -9.00 33.38
CA GLU A 29 -24.64 -7.56 33.26
C GLU A 29 -25.90 -6.69 33.20
N TYR A 30 -26.90 -7.11 32.41
CA TYR A 30 -28.21 -6.44 32.35
C TYR A 30 -29.00 -6.53 33.67
N LYS A 31 -28.90 -7.63 34.42
CA LYS A 31 -29.57 -7.82 35.72
C LYS A 31 -28.88 -7.09 36.87
N GLU A 32 -27.57 -6.91 36.80
CA GLU A 32 -26.76 -6.22 37.80
C GLU A 32 -26.81 -4.69 37.62
N ASN A 33 -26.74 -4.20 36.38
CA ASN A 33 -26.77 -2.77 36.08
C ASN A 33 -28.20 -2.20 36.00
N GLY A 34 -29.17 -2.99 35.51
CA GLY A 34 -30.56 -2.56 35.29
C GLY A 34 -30.76 -1.61 34.09
N GLU A 35 -29.71 -1.29 33.36
CA GLU A 35 -29.70 -0.46 32.15
C GLU A 35 -29.50 -1.32 30.88
N PRO A 36 -30.03 -0.92 29.70
CA PRO A 36 -29.79 -1.64 28.45
C PRO A 36 -28.31 -1.78 28.11
N ILE A 37 -27.91 -2.95 27.59
CA ILE A 37 -26.54 -3.20 27.16
C ILE A 37 -26.17 -2.28 25.99
N THR A 38 -25.06 -1.56 26.09
CA THR A 38 -24.56 -0.66 25.05
C THR A 38 -23.22 -1.14 24.45
N ASP A 39 -22.71 -0.41 23.47
CA ASP A 39 -21.52 -0.77 22.68
C ASP A 39 -20.17 -0.68 23.42
N ASP A 40 -20.17 -0.29 24.69
CA ASP A 40 -19.02 -0.38 25.61
C ASP A 40 -18.92 -1.72 26.35
N SER A 41 -19.97 -2.55 26.33
CA SER A 41 -19.95 -3.88 26.94
C SER A 41 -18.92 -4.81 26.27
N THR A 42 -17.92 -5.22 27.04
CA THR A 42 -16.91 -6.20 26.60
C THR A 42 -17.54 -7.58 26.37
N ASN A 43 -18.64 -7.90 27.05
CA ASN A 43 -19.41 -9.14 26.88
C ASN A 43 -20.21 -9.12 25.57
N LEU A 44 -20.78 -7.96 25.18
CA LEU A 44 -21.39 -7.77 23.85
C LEU A 44 -20.36 -7.97 22.73
N HIS A 45 -19.17 -7.41 22.90
CA HIS A 45 -18.07 -7.57 21.95
C HIS A 45 -17.61 -9.05 21.86
N LYS A 46 -17.43 -9.72 23.01
CA LYS A 46 -17.14 -11.17 23.11
C LYS A 46 -18.20 -11.99 22.38
N PHE A 47 -19.48 -11.79 22.72
CA PHE A 47 -20.63 -12.45 22.09
C PHE A 47 -20.63 -12.29 20.56
N SER A 48 -20.49 -11.05 20.08
CA SER A 48 -20.57 -10.71 18.66
C SER A 48 -19.51 -11.43 17.83
N TYR A 49 -18.26 -11.46 18.31
CA TYR A 49 -17.18 -12.21 17.66
C TYR A 49 -17.37 -13.73 17.68
N LYS A 50 -17.90 -14.30 18.78
CA LYS A 50 -18.18 -15.75 18.86
C LYS A 50 -19.31 -16.16 17.93
N LEU A 51 -20.36 -15.35 17.81
CA LEU A 51 -21.48 -15.59 16.89
C LEU A 51 -21.04 -15.44 15.43
N GLU A 52 -20.27 -14.40 15.09
CA GLU A 52 -19.68 -14.22 13.76
C GLU A 52 -18.82 -15.43 13.35
N TYR A 53 -17.96 -15.92 14.24
CA TYR A 53 -17.17 -17.12 14.00
C TYR A 53 -18.05 -18.35 13.70
N LEU A 54 -19.13 -18.56 14.45
CA LEU A 54 -20.05 -19.70 14.23
C LEU A 54 -20.86 -19.58 12.93
N LEU A 55 -21.12 -18.35 12.46
CA LEU A 55 -21.75 -18.06 11.17
C LEU A 55 -20.78 -18.12 9.97
N GLN A 56 -19.46 -18.10 10.22
CA GLN A 56 -18.43 -18.31 9.19
C GLN A 56 -17.85 -19.74 9.22
N PHE A 57 -17.98 -20.48 10.32
CA PHE A 57 -17.41 -21.82 10.48
C PHE A 57 -18.03 -22.84 9.51
N ASP A 58 -17.18 -23.42 8.65
CA ASP A 58 -17.57 -24.38 7.61
C ASP A 58 -18.57 -23.77 6.59
N GLN A 59 -18.59 -22.44 6.44
CA GLN A 59 -19.35 -21.74 5.40
C GLN A 59 -18.76 -22.01 4.01
N LYS A 60 -19.61 -22.11 2.99
CA LYS A 60 -19.21 -22.25 1.58
C LYS A 60 -18.88 -20.89 1.00
N GLU A 61 -17.66 -20.72 0.50
CA GLU A 61 -17.27 -19.50 -0.19
C GLU A 61 -18.15 -19.26 -1.43
N LYS A 62 -18.61 -18.02 -1.59
CA LYS A 62 -19.44 -17.56 -2.70
C LYS A 62 -19.08 -16.11 -3.04
N THR A 63 -19.18 -15.77 -4.32
CA THR A 63 -19.01 -14.41 -4.84
C THR A 63 -20.26 -13.97 -5.62
N THR A 64 -20.37 -12.68 -5.91
CA THR A 64 -21.27 -12.18 -6.96
C THR A 64 -20.62 -12.34 -8.34
N PHE A 65 -21.40 -12.12 -9.40
CA PHE A 65 -20.88 -12.05 -10.77
C PHE A 65 -19.79 -10.97 -10.96
N LEU A 66 -19.78 -9.93 -10.11
CA LEU A 66 -18.76 -8.88 -10.09
C LEU A 66 -17.60 -9.19 -9.12
N GLY A 67 -17.43 -10.45 -8.73
CA GLY A 67 -16.33 -10.91 -7.88
C GLY A 67 -16.43 -10.55 -6.39
N THR A 68 -17.41 -9.73 -5.97
CA THR A 68 -17.53 -9.34 -4.56
C THR A 68 -17.86 -10.55 -3.68
N LYS A 69 -17.09 -10.74 -2.59
CA LYS A 69 -17.29 -11.84 -1.64
C LYS A 69 -18.64 -11.68 -0.92
N LYS A 70 -19.41 -12.77 -0.88
CA LYS A 70 -20.61 -12.92 -0.06
C LYS A 70 -20.27 -13.55 1.29
N ASP A 71 -21.11 -13.32 2.28
CA ASP A 71 -20.93 -13.86 3.64
C ASP A 71 -22.28 -14.16 4.31
N TYR A 72 -22.34 -14.39 5.62
CA TYR A 72 -23.53 -14.83 6.36
C TYR A 72 -24.75 -13.86 6.25
N TRP A 73 -24.52 -12.60 5.88
CA TRP A 73 -25.57 -11.66 5.48
C TRP A 73 -26.37 -12.11 4.24
N ASP A 74 -25.70 -12.67 3.25
CA ASP A 74 -26.32 -13.20 2.05
C ASP A 74 -27.11 -14.48 2.38
N TYR A 75 -26.60 -15.32 3.30
CA TYR A 75 -27.35 -16.45 3.87
C TYR A 75 -28.63 -15.99 4.58
N PHE A 76 -28.55 -14.98 5.46
CA PHE A 76 -29.74 -14.39 6.09
C PHE A 76 -30.71 -13.80 5.06
N THR A 77 -30.20 -13.14 4.01
CA THR A 77 -31.02 -12.62 2.91
C THR A 77 -31.73 -13.74 2.14
N ASP A 78 -31.03 -14.80 1.74
CA ASP A 78 -31.60 -15.93 1.00
C ASP A 78 -32.65 -16.70 1.82
N CYS A 79 -32.41 -16.84 3.13
CA CYS A 79 -33.35 -17.47 4.06
C CYS A 79 -34.62 -16.64 4.31
N LEU A 80 -34.49 -15.32 4.51
CA LEU A 80 -35.54 -14.47 5.08
C LEU A 80 -36.27 -13.59 4.06
N ALA A 81 -35.71 -13.35 2.86
CA ALA A 81 -36.31 -12.43 1.88
C ALA A 81 -37.71 -12.83 1.40
N LYS A 82 -38.09 -14.12 1.52
CA LYS A 82 -39.41 -14.65 1.15
C LYS A 82 -40.39 -14.71 2.34
N THR A 83 -39.94 -14.41 3.55
CA THR A 83 -40.73 -14.57 4.78
C THR A 83 -41.33 -13.24 5.23
N LYS A 84 -42.67 -13.15 5.19
CA LYS A 84 -43.41 -11.95 5.63
C LYS A 84 -43.19 -11.71 7.13
N GLY A 85 -42.80 -10.50 7.50
CA GLY A 85 -42.60 -10.07 8.91
C GLY A 85 -41.21 -10.36 9.50
N ALA A 86 -40.37 -11.15 8.83
CA ALA A 86 -38.96 -11.32 9.19
C ALA A 86 -37.99 -10.50 8.31
N ASN A 87 -38.52 -9.90 7.23
CA ASN A 87 -37.74 -9.13 6.27
C ASN A 87 -37.57 -7.64 6.65
N ASP A 88 -37.99 -7.21 7.84
CA ASP A 88 -37.87 -5.82 8.30
C ASP A 88 -36.41 -5.42 8.57
N GLY A 89 -35.65 -6.25 9.29
CA GLY A 89 -34.20 -6.04 9.45
C GLY A 89 -33.43 -6.12 8.12
N ILE A 90 -33.87 -6.98 7.20
CA ILE A 90 -33.28 -7.08 5.85
C ILE A 90 -33.54 -5.78 5.05
N ARG A 91 -34.72 -5.16 5.20
CA ARG A 91 -35.04 -3.86 4.57
C ARG A 91 -34.28 -2.71 5.24
N PHE A 92 -34.20 -2.70 6.57
CA PHE A 92 -33.47 -1.69 7.34
C PHE A 92 -31.98 -1.69 6.99
N VAL A 93 -31.29 -2.83 7.04
CA VAL A 93 -29.85 -2.90 6.70
C VAL A 93 -29.59 -2.53 5.23
N LYS A 94 -30.53 -2.83 4.31
CA LYS A 94 -30.45 -2.38 2.91
C LYS A 94 -30.67 -0.89 2.70
N SER A 95 -31.17 -0.14 3.69
CA SER A 95 -31.23 1.34 3.67
C SER A 95 -30.00 2.00 4.33
N ILE A 96 -28.98 1.22 4.71
CA ILE A 96 -27.70 1.71 5.20
C ILE A 96 -26.70 1.76 4.04
N SER A 97 -26.73 2.87 3.31
CA SER A 97 -25.82 3.23 2.20
C SER A 97 -24.34 3.23 2.60
N GLU A 98 -24.05 3.45 3.88
CA GLU A 98 -22.71 3.53 4.44
C GLU A 98 -22.00 2.17 4.44
N LEU A 99 -22.75 1.06 4.49
CA LEU A 99 -22.22 -0.30 4.53
C LEU A 99 -22.02 -0.82 3.11
N LYS A 100 -20.77 -1.11 2.74
CA LYS A 100 -20.35 -1.52 1.40
C LYS A 100 -20.24 -3.04 1.29
N THR A 101 -19.67 -3.72 2.28
CA THR A 101 -19.46 -5.19 2.22
C THR A 101 -20.72 -5.99 2.61
N SER A 102 -20.69 -7.30 2.40
CA SER A 102 -21.67 -8.22 3.01
C SER A 102 -21.36 -8.48 4.50
N LEU A 103 -20.11 -8.37 4.93
CA LEU A 103 -19.71 -8.60 6.33
C LEU A 103 -20.31 -7.52 7.25
N GLY A 104 -20.08 -6.24 6.96
CA GLY A 104 -20.63 -5.12 7.73
C GLY A 104 -22.16 -5.07 7.74
N LYS A 105 -22.81 -5.48 6.65
CA LYS A 105 -24.27 -5.68 6.60
C LYS A 105 -24.71 -6.84 7.51
N GLY A 106 -23.93 -7.91 7.59
CA GLY A 106 -24.16 -9.02 8.51
C GLY A 106 -24.09 -8.57 9.98
N ARG A 107 -23.06 -7.82 10.33
CA ARG A 107 -22.89 -7.22 11.66
C ARG A 107 -24.05 -6.29 12.01
N ALA A 108 -24.42 -5.39 11.11
CA ALA A 108 -25.56 -4.49 11.28
C ALA A 108 -26.89 -5.26 11.47
N PHE A 109 -27.07 -6.39 10.78
CA PHE A 109 -28.26 -7.23 10.92
C PHE A 109 -28.32 -7.99 12.26
N ILE A 110 -27.19 -8.46 12.78
CA ILE A 110 -27.09 -9.04 14.13
C ILE A 110 -27.45 -7.98 15.17
N ARG A 111 -26.86 -6.78 15.07
CA ARG A 111 -27.12 -5.64 15.98
C ARG A 111 -28.58 -5.23 15.97
N TYR A 112 -29.18 -5.05 14.80
CA TYR A 112 -30.61 -4.80 14.64
C TYR A 112 -31.45 -5.88 15.33
N SER A 113 -31.10 -7.17 15.15
CA SER A 113 -31.82 -8.30 15.73
C SER A 113 -31.70 -8.43 17.26
N LEU A 114 -30.62 -7.90 17.86
CA LEU A 114 -30.48 -7.75 19.32
C LEU A 114 -31.41 -6.65 19.84
N VAL A 115 -31.32 -5.43 19.29
CA VAL A 115 -32.19 -4.29 19.65
C VAL A 115 -33.68 -4.65 19.57
N HIS A 116 -34.07 -5.48 18.59
CA HIS A 116 -35.48 -5.87 18.38
C HIS A 116 -35.89 -7.18 19.08
N GLN A 117 -35.02 -7.78 19.92
CA GLN A 117 -35.28 -9.02 20.68
C GLN A 117 -35.84 -10.17 19.80
N ARG A 118 -35.12 -10.44 18.70
CA ARG A 118 -35.50 -11.40 17.65
C ARG A 118 -34.32 -12.22 17.12
N LEU A 119 -33.11 -12.12 17.68
CA LEU A 119 -31.93 -12.82 17.15
C LEU A 119 -32.11 -14.35 17.17
N ALA A 120 -32.67 -14.90 18.25
CA ALA A 120 -33.02 -16.32 18.35
C ALA A 120 -34.09 -16.73 17.31
N ASP A 121 -35.24 -16.04 17.29
CA ASP A 121 -36.33 -16.28 16.33
C ASP A 121 -35.83 -16.25 14.86
N THR A 122 -34.95 -15.28 14.56
CA THR A 122 -34.40 -15.04 13.22
C THR A 122 -33.43 -16.14 12.80
N LEU A 123 -32.48 -16.52 13.67
CA LEU A 123 -31.53 -17.57 13.36
C LEU A 123 -32.24 -18.93 13.29
N GLN A 124 -33.20 -19.22 14.18
CA GLN A 124 -34.01 -20.44 14.13
C GLN A 124 -34.77 -20.53 12.81
N GLN A 125 -35.39 -19.43 12.36
CA GLN A 125 -36.10 -19.41 11.08
C GLN A 125 -35.19 -19.63 9.86
N CYS A 126 -33.94 -19.17 9.92
CA CYS A 126 -32.93 -19.51 8.90
C CYS A 126 -32.61 -21.01 8.92
N LEU A 127 -32.42 -21.60 10.11
CA LEU A 127 -32.09 -23.01 10.31
C LEU A 127 -33.24 -23.97 9.91
N MET A 128 -34.50 -23.53 10.04
CA MET A 128 -35.66 -24.26 9.52
C MET A 128 -35.64 -24.38 7.99
N ASN A 129 -34.97 -23.46 7.28
CA ASN A 129 -34.77 -23.54 5.83
C ASN A 129 -33.54 -24.40 5.50
N GLN A 130 -33.56 -25.66 5.96
CA GLN A 130 -32.44 -26.61 5.89
C GLN A 130 -31.83 -26.73 4.49
N ARG A 131 -32.64 -26.56 3.43
CA ARG A 131 -32.14 -26.49 2.04
C ARG A 131 -31.15 -25.34 1.87
N VAL A 132 -31.55 -24.10 2.15
CA VAL A 132 -30.69 -22.93 2.00
C VAL A 132 -29.50 -23.00 2.97
N THR A 133 -29.68 -23.49 4.21
CA THR A 133 -28.55 -23.75 5.11
C THR A 133 -27.57 -24.77 4.51
N SER A 134 -28.05 -25.84 3.85
CA SER A 134 -27.20 -26.82 3.18
C SER A 134 -26.54 -26.29 1.90
N ASP A 135 -27.17 -25.33 1.21
CA ASP A 135 -26.58 -24.62 0.06
C ASP A 135 -25.46 -23.66 0.51
N TRP A 136 -25.50 -23.17 1.76
CA TRP A 136 -24.56 -22.21 2.35
C TRP A 136 -23.46 -22.80 3.24
N TYR A 137 -23.64 -23.98 3.83
CA TYR A 137 -22.69 -24.58 4.76
C TYR A 137 -22.26 -26.00 4.38
N TYR A 138 -21.07 -26.39 4.83
CA TYR A 138 -20.54 -27.75 4.81
C TYR A 138 -20.89 -28.52 6.11
N ALA A 139 -20.71 -29.85 6.09
CA ALA A 139 -21.31 -30.77 7.06
C ALA A 139 -20.71 -30.74 8.49
N ARG A 140 -19.60 -30.03 8.73
CA ARG A 140 -19.07 -29.86 10.10
C ARG A 140 -19.76 -28.70 10.82
N SER A 141 -20.37 -27.76 10.09
CA SER A 141 -21.04 -26.57 10.63
C SER A 141 -22.01 -26.93 11.74
N PRO A 142 -22.02 -26.22 12.88
CA PRO A 142 -23.00 -26.45 13.95
C PRO A 142 -24.43 -26.22 13.47
N LEU A 143 -24.61 -25.35 12.47
CA LEU A 143 -25.90 -24.96 11.90
C LEU A 143 -26.62 -26.12 11.19
N LEU A 144 -25.88 -27.10 10.65
CA LEU A 144 -26.47 -28.31 10.06
C LEU A 144 -26.61 -29.47 11.06
N LYS A 145 -25.97 -29.37 12.24
CA LYS A 145 -26.03 -30.38 13.31
C LYS A 145 -27.18 -30.04 14.25
N SER A 146 -28.38 -30.56 13.95
CA SER A 146 -29.65 -30.32 14.68
C SER A 146 -29.54 -30.21 16.22
N ARG A 147 -28.69 -31.01 16.88
CA ARG A 147 -28.44 -30.89 18.33
C ARG A 147 -27.70 -29.61 18.71
N LEU A 148 -26.61 -29.26 18.03
CA LEU A 148 -25.82 -28.06 18.29
C LEU A 148 -26.55 -26.78 17.86
N SER A 149 -27.31 -26.84 16.76
CA SER A 149 -28.11 -25.70 16.33
C SER A 149 -29.28 -25.43 17.28
N ALA A 150 -29.92 -26.46 17.85
CA ALA A 150 -30.93 -26.28 18.89
C ALA A 150 -30.31 -25.74 20.19
N ASP A 151 -29.15 -26.26 20.59
CA ASP A 151 -28.40 -25.84 21.78
C ASP A 151 -28.03 -24.35 21.72
N VAL A 152 -27.43 -23.89 20.61
CA VAL A 152 -27.10 -22.46 20.38
C VAL A 152 -28.36 -21.59 20.34
N ILE A 153 -29.46 -22.05 19.72
CA ILE A 153 -30.72 -21.29 19.69
C ILE A 153 -31.34 -21.16 21.08
N ASN A 154 -31.29 -22.21 21.91
CA ASN A 154 -31.84 -22.17 23.27
C ASN A 154 -31.13 -21.12 24.14
N HIS A 155 -29.80 -21.03 24.07
CA HIS A 155 -29.04 -19.99 24.78
C HIS A 155 -29.33 -18.60 24.19
N LEU A 156 -29.38 -18.46 22.86
CA LEU A 156 -29.74 -17.17 22.22
C LEU A 156 -31.13 -16.65 22.62
N TYR A 157 -32.05 -17.52 23.06
CA TYR A 157 -33.35 -17.10 23.58
C TYR A 157 -33.27 -16.35 24.92
N GLU A 158 -32.23 -16.54 25.71
CA GLU A 158 -32.00 -15.76 26.96
C GLU A 158 -31.78 -14.27 26.64
N LEU A 159 -31.17 -13.95 25.49
CA LEU A 159 -30.99 -12.56 25.05
C LEU A 159 -32.28 -11.88 24.58
N ASN A 160 -33.40 -12.59 24.43
CA ASN A 160 -34.69 -11.94 24.18
C ASN A 160 -35.26 -11.27 25.44
N GLU A 161 -34.76 -11.59 26.64
CA GLU A 161 -35.12 -10.88 27.90
C GLU A 161 -34.22 -9.66 28.18
N VAL A 162 -33.06 -9.58 27.51
CA VAL A 162 -32.08 -8.49 27.64
C VAL A 162 -32.47 -7.32 26.71
N GLN A 163 -32.30 -6.08 27.18
CA GLN A 163 -32.44 -4.89 26.33
C GLN A 163 -31.07 -4.44 25.82
N PHE A 164 -31.01 -3.97 24.58
CA PHE A 164 -29.78 -3.50 23.92
C PHE A 164 -30.03 -2.13 23.28
N ASP A 165 -29.20 -1.14 23.62
CA ASP A 165 -29.15 0.15 22.93
C ASP A 165 -27.83 0.26 22.14
N VAL A 166 -27.83 -0.37 20.95
CA VAL A 166 -26.62 -0.56 20.13
C VAL A 166 -26.80 0.01 18.72
N ALA A 167 -25.96 0.97 18.36
CA ALA A 167 -26.19 1.79 17.17
C ALA A 167 -25.91 1.00 15.88
N SER A 168 -26.91 0.88 15.00
CA SER A 168 -26.73 0.22 13.69
C SER A 168 -26.12 1.13 12.62
N ARG A 169 -25.77 2.38 12.96
CA ARG A 169 -25.09 3.38 12.12
C ARG A 169 -24.03 4.11 12.96
N GLY A 170 -23.14 4.86 12.33
CA GLY A 170 -22.14 5.68 13.03
C GLY A 170 -20.87 4.95 13.50
N HIS A 171 -20.72 3.67 13.15
CA HIS A 171 -19.50 2.87 13.31
C HIS A 171 -19.17 2.20 11.97
N ASP A 172 -17.88 2.01 11.66
CA ASP A 172 -17.45 1.28 10.46
C ASP A 172 -17.52 -0.24 10.70
N LEU A 173 -18.72 -0.78 10.47
CA LEU A 173 -18.98 -2.22 10.61
C LEU A 173 -18.35 -3.05 9.47
N ASP A 174 -17.96 -2.45 8.34
CA ASP A 174 -17.22 -3.17 7.30
C ASP A 174 -15.81 -3.53 7.80
N ALA A 175 -15.19 -2.65 8.60
CA ALA A 175 -13.92 -2.90 9.27
C ALA A 175 -14.09 -3.84 10.50
N SER A 176 -14.72 -3.38 11.57
CA SER A 176 -14.73 -4.10 12.88
C SER A 176 -16.09 -4.11 13.57
N TRP A 177 -16.18 -4.84 14.68
CA TRP A 177 -17.25 -4.61 15.65
C TRP A 177 -16.97 -3.32 16.45
N PRO A 178 -17.99 -2.64 16.99
CA PRO A 178 -17.80 -1.53 17.93
C PRO A 178 -17.20 -1.98 19.26
N THR A 179 -16.38 -1.12 19.86
CA THR A 179 -15.69 -1.34 21.14
C THR A 179 -15.99 -0.25 22.18
N PHE A 180 -16.83 0.72 21.84
CA PHE A 180 -17.29 1.79 22.73
C PHE A 180 -18.61 2.36 22.24
N ALA A 181 -19.44 2.82 23.17
CA ALA A 181 -20.69 3.50 22.86
C ALA A 181 -20.48 4.97 22.44
N ARG A 182 -21.05 5.33 21.29
CA ARG A 182 -21.17 6.73 20.88
C ARG A 182 -22.32 7.38 21.67
N ARG A 183 -22.02 7.90 22.87
CA ARG A 183 -22.97 8.73 23.63
C ARG A 183 -23.48 9.87 22.75
N THR A 184 -24.79 9.88 22.51
CA THR A 184 -25.47 11.00 21.86
C THR A 184 -25.69 12.07 22.92
N VAL A 185 -24.78 13.05 22.98
CA VAL A 185 -24.92 14.19 23.89
C VAL A 185 -26.03 15.09 23.36
N GLY A 186 -27.13 15.19 24.11
CA GLY A 186 -28.26 16.05 23.78
C GLY A 186 -29.43 15.83 24.75
N SER A 187 -29.86 16.91 25.41
CA SER A 187 -31.04 16.95 26.29
C SER A 187 -31.00 16.14 27.61
N VAL A 188 -30.12 16.54 28.53
CA VAL A 188 -30.39 16.32 29.97
C VAL A 188 -31.31 17.45 30.46
N ASN A 189 -32.63 17.19 30.49
CA ASN A 189 -33.63 17.74 31.44
C ASN A 189 -35.08 17.45 30.99
N SER A 190 -35.48 16.18 31.06
CA SER A 190 -36.88 15.78 31.30
C SER A 190 -36.90 14.34 31.84
N PRO A 191 -37.59 14.07 32.97
CA PRO A 191 -37.71 12.71 33.49
C PRO A 191 -38.60 11.85 32.56
N SER A 192 -38.36 10.54 32.56
CA SER A 192 -39.17 9.51 31.86
C SER A 192 -39.06 9.41 30.33
N HIS A 193 -37.85 9.47 29.77
CA HIS A 193 -37.56 8.73 28.52
C HIS A 193 -37.52 7.22 28.78
N MET A 194 -38.69 6.62 29.03
CA MET A 194 -38.85 5.17 29.06
C MET A 194 -38.61 4.60 27.66
N TRP A 195 -37.58 3.78 27.49
CA TRP A 195 -37.39 2.97 26.29
C TRP A 195 -38.57 2.00 26.17
N LYS A 196 -39.42 2.18 25.15
CA LYS A 196 -40.60 1.32 24.93
C LYS A 196 -40.24 0.18 23.97
N PRO A 197 -40.41 -1.09 24.37
CA PRO A 197 -39.99 -2.21 23.54
C PRO A 197 -40.76 -2.26 22.21
N PRO A 198 -40.12 -2.57 21.07
CA PRO A 198 -40.78 -2.70 19.77
C PRO A 198 -41.79 -3.87 19.74
N SER A 199 -43.05 -3.58 20.07
CA SER A 199 -44.15 -4.55 20.13
C SER A 199 -44.20 -5.46 18.89
N ARG A 200 -44.37 -6.77 19.14
CA ARG A 200 -44.47 -7.76 18.06
C ARG A 200 -45.72 -7.47 17.22
N SER A 201 -45.48 -7.14 15.94
CA SER A 201 -46.42 -6.70 14.89
C SER A 201 -46.92 -5.25 14.96
N SER A 202 -46.49 -4.45 13.97
CA SER A 202 -47.33 -3.50 13.24
C SER A 202 -46.61 -3.09 11.94
N SER A 203 -47.37 -2.86 10.87
CA SER A 203 -46.85 -2.45 9.57
C SER A 203 -46.70 -0.93 9.49
N ILE A 204 -45.69 -0.44 8.76
CA ILE A 204 -45.48 1.00 8.51
C ILE A 204 -46.66 1.58 7.74
N ASN A 205 -47.66 2.14 8.44
CA ASN A 205 -48.79 2.88 7.85
C ASN A 205 -49.58 3.72 8.88
N SER A 206 -48.90 4.43 9.79
CA SER A 206 -49.53 5.40 10.72
C SER A 206 -48.61 6.58 11.07
N LEU A 207 -48.40 7.48 10.11
CA LEU A 207 -47.88 8.85 10.35
C LEU A 207 -48.70 9.86 9.53
N ALA A 208 -50.00 9.94 9.83
CA ALA A 208 -50.93 10.92 9.27
C ALA A 208 -52.12 11.17 10.21
N SER A 209 -52.68 12.38 10.14
CA SER A 209 -54.01 12.78 10.65
C SER A 209 -54.22 12.86 12.17
N THR A 210 -54.06 14.08 12.70
CA THR A 210 -54.85 14.60 13.83
C THR A 210 -56.35 14.65 13.47
N TYR A 211 -57.28 14.28 14.36
CA TYR A 211 -58.50 15.06 14.70
C TYR A 211 -59.41 14.43 15.78
N SER A 212 -60.22 15.30 16.40
CA SER A 212 -61.23 15.15 17.47
C SER A 212 -62.22 13.96 17.44
N GLN A 213 -62.54 13.41 18.64
CA GLN A 213 -63.89 13.20 19.25
C GLN A 213 -63.69 12.81 20.75
N GLN A 214 -64.46 13.28 21.75
CA GLN A 214 -65.86 12.96 22.17
C GLN A 214 -66.08 11.48 22.61
N ALA A 215 -66.85 11.14 23.67
CA ALA A 215 -67.67 11.96 24.60
C ALA A 215 -67.69 11.51 26.10
N PRO A 216 -68.78 10.93 26.68
CA PRO A 216 -69.59 11.54 27.77
C PRO A 216 -69.42 10.80 29.15
N GLU A 217 -70.10 11.05 30.28
CA GLU A 217 -71.53 11.19 30.72
C GLU A 217 -71.56 11.72 32.20
N PHE A 218 -72.63 12.14 32.93
CA PHE A 218 -74.04 12.59 32.72
C PHE A 218 -74.49 13.45 33.96
N PRO A 219 -75.57 14.29 33.93
CA PRO A 219 -75.92 15.22 35.03
C PRO A 219 -77.34 15.07 35.66
N CYS A 220 -77.55 15.65 36.87
CA CYS A 220 -78.83 16.06 37.53
C CYS A 220 -78.55 16.57 38.98
N SER A 221 -79.40 17.30 39.74
CA SER A 221 -80.53 18.24 39.52
C SER A 221 -80.98 18.82 40.91
N PRO A 222 -81.98 19.74 41.05
CA PRO A 222 -81.94 20.78 42.10
C PRO A 222 -83.12 20.80 43.11
N ASP A 223 -83.22 21.95 43.81
CA ASP A 223 -84.34 22.53 44.60
C ASP A 223 -84.74 21.89 45.94
N TYR A 224 -84.94 22.73 46.97
CA TYR A 224 -86.27 23.25 47.38
C TYR A 224 -86.12 24.31 48.49
N GLY A 225 -87.18 25.08 48.77
CA GLY A 225 -87.24 26.05 49.85
C GLY A 225 -88.61 26.07 50.55
N LEU A 226 -88.93 27.18 51.22
CA LEU A 226 -90.18 27.50 51.94
C LEU A 226 -90.36 26.82 53.32
N LEU A 227 -90.29 27.61 54.40
CA LEU A 227 -91.48 28.02 55.19
C LEU A 227 -91.10 28.90 56.40
N ASN A 228 -91.97 29.85 56.69
CA ASN A 228 -92.07 30.62 57.93
C ASN A 228 -93.53 30.57 58.34
N ASP A 229 -93.86 30.29 59.62
CA ASP A 229 -94.93 31.03 60.34
C ASP A 229 -95.29 30.50 61.75
N LEU A 230 -95.78 31.47 62.52
CA LEU A 230 -96.75 31.43 63.62
C LEU A 230 -96.36 30.91 65.03
N ASN A 231 -96.56 31.84 65.97
CA ASN A 231 -96.62 31.71 67.41
C ASN A 231 -98.07 32.00 67.85
N ASP A 232 -98.60 31.30 68.84
CA ASP A 232 -99.99 31.49 69.29
C ASP A 232 -100.17 31.19 70.79
N SER A 233 -100.69 32.17 71.56
CA SER A 233 -101.36 32.01 72.88
C SER A 233 -101.76 33.36 73.50
N LEU A 234 -103.07 33.62 73.55
CA LEU A 234 -103.78 34.64 74.34
C LEU A 234 -104.07 34.11 75.79
N PRO A 235 -104.63 34.84 76.81
CA PRO A 235 -105.78 35.76 76.67
C PRO A 235 -106.03 36.94 77.66
N ALA A 236 -106.86 37.88 77.17
CA ALA A 236 -107.98 38.63 77.79
C ALA A 236 -107.90 39.25 79.21
N CYS A 237 -108.28 40.55 79.33
CA CYS A 237 -109.64 40.97 79.78
C CYS A 237 -109.87 42.51 79.86
N ALA A 238 -111.15 42.90 79.75
CA ALA A 238 -111.79 44.16 80.18
C ALA A 238 -111.50 45.49 79.41
N GLU A 239 -112.52 46.35 79.38
CA GLU A 239 -112.74 47.45 78.41
C GLU A 239 -112.43 48.87 78.96
N ASP A 240 -112.51 49.87 78.08
CA ASP A 240 -112.91 51.27 78.34
C ASP A 240 -112.08 52.15 79.30
N SER A 241 -110.76 51.95 79.33
CA SER A 241 -109.78 53.03 79.57
C SER A 241 -108.70 53.15 78.47
N ALA A 242 -108.71 52.22 77.50
CA ALA A 242 -107.67 52.12 76.48
C ALA A 242 -107.85 53.12 75.32
N VAL A 243 -109.07 53.47 74.92
CA VAL A 243 -109.34 54.12 73.62
C VAL A 243 -108.76 55.54 73.50
N GLU A 244 -108.73 56.34 74.57
CA GLU A 244 -108.10 57.68 74.54
C GLU A 244 -106.56 57.60 74.66
N ASN A 245 -106.03 56.64 75.41
CA ASN A 245 -104.58 56.40 75.47
C ASN A 245 -104.04 55.91 74.12
N LEU A 246 -104.72 54.94 73.49
CA LEU A 246 -104.39 54.42 72.16
C LEU A 246 -104.42 55.49 71.07
N ARG A 247 -105.20 56.56 71.24
CA ARG A 247 -105.23 57.70 70.30
C ARG A 247 -103.96 58.54 70.39
N LEU A 248 -103.52 58.84 71.61
CA LEU A 248 -102.25 59.54 71.86
C LEU A 248 -101.02 58.67 71.54
N GLU A 249 -101.09 57.35 71.76
CA GLU A 249 -100.08 56.41 71.29
C GLU A 249 -100.04 56.31 69.76
N LEU A 250 -101.18 56.34 69.07
CA LEU A 250 -101.22 56.34 67.60
C LEU A 250 -100.59 57.62 67.02
N ASP A 251 -100.93 58.80 67.55
CA ASP A 251 -100.32 60.07 67.12
C ASP A 251 -98.78 60.08 67.36
N GLN A 252 -98.30 59.53 68.49
CA GLN A 252 -96.86 59.35 68.73
C GLN A 252 -96.24 58.26 67.84
N SER A 253 -96.99 57.22 67.49
CA SER A 253 -96.54 56.13 66.62
C SER A 253 -96.37 56.62 65.18
N GLU A 254 -97.32 57.40 64.65
CA GLU A 254 -97.21 58.03 63.33
C GLU A 254 -96.01 58.98 63.23
N LEU A 255 -95.74 59.77 64.29
CA LEU A 255 -94.56 60.62 64.34
C LEU A 255 -93.26 59.80 64.31
N LYS A 256 -93.14 58.77 65.15
CA LYS A 256 -91.99 57.85 65.14
C LYS A 256 -91.85 57.12 63.82
N GLN A 257 -92.95 56.73 63.17
CA GLN A 257 -92.93 56.06 61.87
C GLN A 257 -92.41 56.99 60.77
N ARG A 258 -92.74 58.29 60.81
CA ARG A 258 -92.19 59.29 59.88
C ARG A 258 -90.71 59.58 60.15
N GLU A 259 -90.28 59.69 61.41
CA GLU A 259 -88.86 59.82 61.77
C GLU A 259 -88.05 58.58 61.33
N LEU A 260 -88.58 57.38 61.54
CA LEU A 260 -87.97 56.13 61.07
C LEU A 260 -87.91 56.06 59.54
N PHE A 261 -88.93 56.55 58.81
CA PHE A 261 -88.92 56.56 57.34
C PHE A 261 -87.80 57.46 56.80
N VAL A 262 -87.61 58.65 57.38
CA VAL A 262 -86.46 59.52 57.07
C VAL A 262 -85.13 58.85 57.45
N LYS A 263 -85.10 58.11 58.56
CA LYS A 263 -83.89 57.38 58.99
C LYS A 263 -83.52 56.23 58.06
N VAL A 264 -84.49 55.49 57.54
CA VAL A 264 -84.30 54.44 56.53
C VAL A 264 -83.82 55.06 55.22
N GLN A 265 -84.45 56.14 54.76
CA GLN A 265 -84.03 56.81 53.51
C GLN A 265 -82.58 57.32 53.59
N GLN A 266 -82.13 57.85 54.75
CA GLN A 266 -80.73 58.21 54.96
C GLN A 266 -79.79 57.00 54.89
N LEU A 267 -80.19 55.85 55.44
CA LEU A 267 -79.39 54.62 55.39
C LEU A 267 -79.35 53.99 53.99
N ASP A 268 -80.41 54.13 53.20
CA ASP A 268 -80.44 53.72 51.79
C ASP A 268 -79.50 54.61 50.94
N GLU A 269 -79.48 55.92 51.20
CA GLU A 269 -78.55 56.87 50.57
C GLU A 269 -77.08 56.58 50.96
N GLU A 270 -76.79 56.36 52.25
CA GLU A 270 -75.46 55.94 52.73
C GLU A 270 -75.03 54.58 52.14
N SER A 271 -75.95 53.60 52.06
CA SER A 271 -75.69 52.28 51.47
C SER A 271 -75.33 52.38 49.98
N ALA A 272 -76.03 53.23 49.22
CA ALA A 272 -75.72 53.48 47.81
C ALA A 272 -74.33 54.12 47.61
N GLU A 273 -73.92 55.04 48.49
CA GLU A 273 -72.55 55.58 48.47
C GLU A 273 -71.50 54.51 48.79
N TYR A 274 -71.74 53.65 49.80
CA TYR A 274 -70.84 52.55 50.12
C TYR A 274 -70.71 51.54 48.98
N GLN A 275 -71.80 51.18 48.29
CA GLN A 275 -71.73 50.32 47.10
C GLN A 275 -70.92 50.97 45.96
N GLY A 276 -71.12 52.27 45.71
CA GLY A 276 -70.33 53.02 44.71
C GLY A 276 -68.85 53.21 45.07
N VAL A 277 -68.47 53.04 46.34
CA VAL A 277 -67.06 52.94 46.77
C VAL A 277 -66.52 51.53 46.59
N ILE A 278 -67.30 50.49 46.91
CA ILE A 278 -66.93 49.09 46.72
C ILE A 278 -66.65 48.79 45.25
N GLU A 279 -67.52 49.20 44.32
CA GLU A 279 -67.31 48.99 42.88
C GLU A 279 -66.01 49.64 42.37
N LYS A 280 -65.65 50.83 42.89
CA LYS A 280 -64.39 51.51 42.53
C LYS A 280 -63.17 50.80 43.07
N LEU A 281 -63.22 50.32 44.32
CA LEU A 281 -62.14 49.55 44.92
C LEU A 281 -61.96 48.19 44.23
N GLN A 282 -63.05 47.55 43.83
CA GLN A 282 -63.03 46.28 43.11
C GLN A 282 -62.44 46.46 41.69
N GLY A 283 -62.86 47.50 40.96
CA GLY A 283 -62.23 47.84 39.67
C GLY A 283 -60.74 48.21 39.78
N GLN A 284 -60.29 48.80 40.90
CA GLN A 284 -58.86 49.04 41.17
C GLN A 284 -58.11 47.74 41.50
N LEU A 285 -58.74 46.81 42.21
CA LEU A 285 -58.18 45.49 42.51
C LEU A 285 -58.02 44.65 41.24
N ASP A 286 -59.05 44.59 40.38
CA ASP A 286 -59.02 43.82 39.13
C ASP A 286 -57.92 44.33 38.17
N VAL A 287 -57.75 45.65 38.06
CA VAL A 287 -56.65 46.26 37.28
C VAL A 287 -55.27 45.94 37.88
N SER A 288 -55.16 45.88 39.21
CA SER A 288 -53.91 45.54 39.90
C SER A 288 -53.54 44.07 39.72
N LEU A 289 -54.52 43.16 39.82
CA LEU A 289 -54.35 41.72 39.57
C LEU A 289 -53.95 41.46 38.11
N ALA A 290 -54.65 42.07 37.14
CA ALA A 290 -54.31 41.93 35.71
C ALA A 290 -52.93 42.51 35.35
N ALA A 291 -52.39 43.46 36.12
CA ALA A 291 -51.01 43.92 36.00
C ALA A 291 -50.02 42.92 36.60
N GLN A 292 -50.33 42.35 37.78
CA GLN A 292 -49.51 41.36 38.46
C GLN A 292 -49.41 40.04 37.66
N GLU A 293 -50.50 39.56 37.07
CA GLU A 293 -50.50 38.37 36.19
C GLU A 293 -49.60 38.56 34.96
N LYS A 294 -49.63 39.74 34.33
CA LYS A 294 -48.73 40.08 33.22
C LYS A 294 -47.26 40.12 33.65
N GLN A 295 -46.98 40.64 34.84
CA GLN A 295 -45.62 40.65 35.39
C GLN A 295 -45.12 39.22 35.65
N TRP A 296 -45.97 38.34 36.21
CA TRP A 296 -45.63 36.92 36.41
C TRP A 296 -45.44 36.16 35.10
N ALA A 297 -46.26 36.44 34.07
CA ALA A 297 -46.10 35.83 32.75
C ALA A 297 -44.75 36.22 32.10
N LEU A 298 -44.40 37.51 32.11
CA LEU A 298 -43.13 38.02 31.61
C LEU A 298 -41.93 37.49 32.41
N GLN A 299 -42.06 37.39 33.74
CA GLN A 299 -41.01 36.81 34.59
C GLN A 299 -40.79 35.32 34.28
N GLY A 300 -41.86 34.54 34.05
CA GLY A 300 -41.76 33.14 33.63
C GLY A 300 -41.20 32.94 32.22
N GLU A 301 -41.36 33.92 31.31
CA GLU A 301 -40.70 33.89 29.99
C GLU A 301 -39.22 34.25 30.07
N LEU A 302 -38.85 35.26 30.88
CA LEU A 302 -37.46 35.61 31.15
C LEU A 302 -36.71 34.45 31.82
N GLN A 303 -37.30 33.84 32.84
CA GLN A 303 -36.70 32.73 33.58
C GLN A 303 -36.48 31.49 32.71
N ARG A 304 -37.44 31.13 31.83
CA ARG A 304 -37.23 30.08 30.81
C ARG A 304 -36.11 30.42 29.84
N ARG A 305 -35.92 31.70 29.49
CA ARG A 305 -34.87 32.15 28.58
C ARG A 305 -33.49 32.12 29.24
N GLU A 306 -33.42 32.49 30.52
CA GLU A 306 -32.25 32.36 31.38
C GLU A 306 -31.87 30.87 31.57
N GLU A 307 -32.84 29.97 31.78
CA GLU A 307 -32.63 28.52 31.85
C GLU A 307 -32.14 27.91 30.52
N VAL A 308 -32.51 28.47 29.38
CA VAL A 308 -32.00 28.04 28.06
C VAL A 308 -30.57 28.53 27.86
N LEU A 309 -30.32 29.83 28.05
CA LEU A 309 -28.98 30.41 27.93
C LEU A 309 -27.99 29.79 28.93
N SER A 310 -28.42 29.48 30.16
CA SER A 310 -27.58 28.79 31.16
C SER A 310 -27.18 27.38 30.72
N ARG A 311 -28.07 26.66 30.02
CA ARG A 311 -27.75 25.34 29.44
C ARG A 311 -26.81 25.47 28.26
N GLU A 312 -27.07 26.43 27.37
CA GLU A 312 -26.25 26.68 26.17
C GLU A 312 -24.82 27.12 26.55
N VAL A 313 -24.68 27.96 27.58
CA VAL A 313 -23.37 28.35 28.15
C VAL A 313 -22.66 27.16 28.82
N GLU A 314 -23.35 26.29 29.56
CA GLU A 314 -22.69 25.12 30.17
C GLU A 314 -22.36 24.04 29.13
N GLU A 315 -23.19 23.85 28.10
CA GLU A 315 -22.89 23.01 26.95
C GLU A 315 -21.61 23.52 26.24
N LEU A 316 -21.53 24.81 25.92
CA LEU A 316 -20.32 25.45 25.38
C LEU A 316 -19.10 25.33 26.32
N ARG A 317 -19.28 25.36 27.65
CA ARG A 317 -18.19 25.11 28.62
C ARG A 317 -17.73 23.65 28.60
N THR A 318 -18.64 22.69 28.49
CA THR A 318 -18.26 21.26 28.36
C THR A 318 -17.58 20.99 27.03
N ASP A 319 -18.07 21.58 25.93
CA ASP A 319 -17.51 21.39 24.60
C ASP A 319 -16.17 22.15 24.43
N LYS A 320 -15.96 23.24 25.18
CA LYS A 320 -14.64 23.86 25.37
C LYS A 320 -13.69 22.93 26.14
N LYS A 321 -14.09 22.41 27.31
CA LYS A 321 -13.28 21.45 28.10
C LYS A 321 -12.93 20.20 27.29
N ASN A 322 -13.85 19.72 26.45
CA ASN A 322 -13.61 18.58 25.54
C ASN A 322 -12.54 18.93 24.48
N ARG A 323 -12.56 20.13 23.90
CA ARG A 323 -11.51 20.59 22.98
C ARG A 323 -10.18 20.80 23.68
N GLU A 324 -10.17 21.34 24.91
CA GLU A 324 -8.96 21.50 25.72
C GLU A 324 -8.33 20.14 26.07
N ALA A 325 -9.13 19.16 26.50
CA ALA A 325 -8.66 17.80 26.74
C ALA A 325 -8.19 17.09 25.45
N GLN A 326 -8.83 17.35 24.31
CA GLN A 326 -8.35 16.87 23.00
C GLN A 326 -7.04 17.54 22.57
N HIS A 327 -6.85 18.84 22.86
CA HIS A 327 -5.59 19.54 22.61
C HIS A 327 -4.45 18.93 23.43
N VAL A 328 -4.63 18.82 24.75
CA VAL A 328 -3.64 18.20 25.65
C VAL A 328 -3.30 16.78 25.20
N MET A 329 -4.30 15.95 24.86
CA MET A 329 -4.06 14.60 24.34
C MET A 329 -3.34 14.58 22.96
N LEU A 330 -3.52 15.60 22.11
CA LEU A 330 -2.77 15.74 20.86
C LEU A 330 -1.34 16.25 21.09
N GLU A 331 -1.14 17.09 22.09
CA GLU A 331 0.13 17.69 22.52
C GLU A 331 1.02 16.66 23.24
N GLU A 332 0.43 15.82 24.09
CA GLU A 332 1.04 14.59 24.64
C GLU A 332 1.43 13.61 23.54
N LYS A 333 0.62 13.47 22.48
CA LYS A 333 0.92 12.60 21.34
C LYS A 333 2.01 13.18 20.43
N LEU A 334 2.05 14.50 20.26
CA LEU A 334 3.09 15.20 19.51
C LEU A 334 4.42 15.07 20.23
N THR A 335 4.48 15.43 21.51
CA THR A 335 5.70 15.30 22.33
C THR A 335 6.17 13.85 22.46
N ALA A 336 5.26 12.87 22.59
CA ALA A 336 5.63 11.45 22.55
C ALA A 336 6.16 10.99 21.16
N ALA A 337 5.66 11.56 20.06
CA ALA A 337 6.18 11.30 18.72
C ALA A 337 7.54 11.97 18.49
N GLU A 338 7.75 13.18 19.01
CA GLU A 338 9.01 13.92 18.97
C GLU A 338 10.10 13.22 19.81
N GLN A 339 9.77 12.82 21.04
CA GLN A 339 10.62 11.98 21.89
C GLN A 339 11.05 10.70 21.16
N LYS A 340 10.11 10.03 20.50
CA LYS A 340 10.36 8.80 19.73
C LYS A 340 11.18 9.05 18.45
N ASN A 341 11.01 10.21 17.80
CA ASN A 341 11.86 10.62 16.69
C ASN A 341 13.29 10.93 17.16
N MET A 342 13.46 11.57 18.33
CA MET A 342 14.77 11.79 18.95
C MET A 342 15.46 10.47 19.31
N GLU A 343 14.73 9.49 19.86
CA GLU A 343 15.24 8.13 20.08
C GLU A 343 15.63 7.43 18.77
N LEU A 344 14.82 7.56 17.70
CA LEU A 344 15.13 6.98 16.40
C LEU A 344 16.34 7.64 15.74
N MET A 345 16.52 8.95 15.88
CA MET A 345 17.72 9.66 15.45
C MET A 345 18.95 9.20 16.24
N ALA A 346 18.87 9.14 17.58
CA ALA A 346 19.98 8.64 18.41
C ALA A 346 20.35 7.17 18.10
N LYS A 347 19.36 6.32 17.78
CA LYS A 347 19.59 4.95 17.28
C LYS A 347 20.19 4.93 15.89
N LEU A 348 19.77 5.82 14.99
CA LEU A 348 20.32 5.93 13.65
C LEU A 348 21.79 6.38 13.70
N ASP A 349 22.11 7.39 14.51
CA ASP A 349 23.50 7.83 14.76
C ASP A 349 24.34 6.72 15.39
N GLY A 350 23.80 5.98 16.36
CA GLY A 350 24.43 4.80 16.94
C GLY A 350 24.74 3.73 15.88
N PHE A 351 23.77 3.39 15.04
CA PHE A 351 23.93 2.40 13.97
C PHE A 351 24.86 2.88 12.85
N LEU A 352 24.85 4.17 12.50
CA LEU A 352 25.79 4.79 11.56
C LEU A 352 27.21 4.77 12.11
N ASN A 353 27.39 5.01 13.42
CA ASN A 353 28.69 4.94 14.08
C ASN A 353 29.20 3.49 14.17
N GLU A 354 28.34 2.51 14.51
CA GLU A 354 28.66 1.08 14.42
C GLU A 354 29.01 0.66 12.98
N LYS A 355 28.32 1.18 11.97
CA LYS A 355 28.63 0.92 10.55
C LYS A 355 29.91 1.60 10.10
N GLY A 356 30.23 2.79 10.61
CA GLY A 356 31.51 3.45 10.43
C GLY A 356 32.65 2.63 11.04
N GLN A 357 32.48 2.11 12.26
CA GLN A 357 33.46 1.25 12.91
C GLN A 357 33.58 -0.12 12.20
N GLN A 358 32.48 -0.73 11.73
CA GLN A 358 32.55 -1.93 10.89
C GLN A 358 33.27 -1.66 9.57
N ALA A 359 33.01 -0.52 8.91
CA ALA A 359 33.72 -0.13 7.70
C ALA A 359 35.22 0.07 7.96
N ALA A 360 35.62 0.74 9.05
CA ALA A 360 37.01 0.88 9.46
C ALA A 360 37.67 -0.50 9.70
N ASN A 361 37.03 -1.37 10.48
CA ASN A 361 37.52 -2.73 10.74
C ASN A 361 37.62 -3.57 9.44
N HIS A 362 36.74 -3.33 8.46
CA HIS A 362 36.81 -3.94 7.14
C HIS A 362 37.92 -3.34 6.26
N PHE A 363 38.22 -2.05 6.36
CA PHE A 363 39.39 -1.43 5.73
C PHE A 363 40.70 -1.98 6.32
N ASP A 364 40.82 -2.08 7.64
CA ASP A 364 41.97 -2.71 8.31
C ASP A 364 42.14 -4.17 7.85
N SER A 365 41.03 -4.91 7.74
CA SER A 365 41.02 -6.29 7.24
C SER A 365 41.44 -6.37 5.75
N ALA A 366 40.95 -5.46 4.91
CA ALA A 366 41.30 -5.39 3.49
C ALA A 366 42.76 -4.97 3.26
N GLN A 367 43.30 -4.09 4.10
CA GLN A 367 44.71 -3.73 4.15
C GLN A 367 45.56 -4.92 4.63
N LYS A 368 45.08 -5.70 5.60
CA LYS A 368 45.75 -6.95 6.02
C LYS A 368 45.74 -8.01 4.92
N ILE A 369 44.66 -8.11 4.15
CA ILE A 369 44.58 -8.98 2.97
C ILE A 369 45.56 -8.51 1.88
N HIS A 370 45.73 -7.19 1.68
CA HIS A 370 46.76 -6.67 0.77
C HIS A 370 48.19 -6.97 1.26
N GLU A 371 48.51 -6.74 2.54
CA GLU A 371 49.80 -7.16 3.11
C GLU A 371 50.08 -8.65 2.88
N LEU A 372 49.07 -9.52 3.02
CA LEU A 372 49.20 -10.96 2.85
C LEU A 372 49.31 -11.35 1.38
N LEU A 373 48.60 -10.66 0.47
CA LEU A 373 48.74 -10.83 -0.98
C LEU A 373 50.11 -10.38 -1.49
N ASP A 374 50.66 -9.28 -0.97
CA ASP A 374 52.00 -8.81 -1.38
C ASP A 374 53.11 -9.70 -0.82
N LYS A 375 52.95 -10.23 0.40
CA LYS A 375 53.81 -11.31 0.93
C LYS A 375 53.68 -12.61 0.15
N LEU A 376 52.49 -12.95 -0.35
CA LEU A 376 52.28 -14.11 -1.22
C LEU A 376 52.96 -13.92 -2.56
N LYS A 377 52.83 -12.75 -3.21
CA LYS A 377 53.51 -12.41 -4.46
C LYS A 377 55.03 -12.49 -4.32
N GLU A 378 55.59 -11.95 -3.25
CA GLU A 378 57.03 -12.01 -3.03
C GLU A 378 57.51 -13.45 -2.76
N ALA A 379 56.75 -14.26 -2.01
CA ALA A 379 57.04 -15.69 -1.84
C ALA A 379 56.85 -16.53 -3.12
N GLU A 380 55.89 -16.18 -3.98
CA GLU A 380 55.73 -16.80 -5.31
C GLU A 380 56.87 -16.39 -6.25
N LYS A 381 57.35 -15.16 -6.15
CA LYS A 381 58.53 -14.66 -6.87
C LYS A 381 59.81 -15.34 -6.38
N GLU A 382 60.09 -15.39 -5.07
CA GLU A 382 61.20 -16.15 -4.50
C GLU A 382 61.18 -17.62 -4.95
N LYS A 383 59.99 -18.22 -5.03
CA LYS A 383 59.79 -19.58 -5.57
C LYS A 383 60.04 -19.67 -7.07
N MET A 384 59.64 -18.68 -7.87
CA MET A 384 59.94 -18.63 -9.31
C MET A 384 61.44 -18.45 -9.54
N ASP A 385 62.10 -17.56 -8.79
CA ASP A 385 63.54 -17.32 -8.85
C ASP A 385 64.29 -18.62 -8.51
N ALA A 386 63.92 -19.31 -7.42
CA ALA A 386 64.48 -20.62 -7.06
C ALA A 386 64.18 -21.73 -8.10
N VAL A 387 63.04 -21.67 -8.80
CA VAL A 387 62.76 -22.57 -9.93
C VAL A 387 63.65 -22.22 -11.13
N THR A 388 63.93 -20.94 -11.41
CA THR A 388 64.86 -20.56 -12.48
C THR A 388 66.30 -20.96 -12.16
N GLU A 389 66.76 -20.82 -10.91
CA GLU A 389 68.06 -21.37 -10.48
C GLU A 389 68.09 -22.90 -10.62
N MET A 390 67.02 -23.61 -10.25
CA MET A 390 66.95 -25.06 -10.40
C MET A 390 66.94 -25.48 -11.88
N VAL A 391 66.34 -24.70 -12.77
CA VAL A 391 66.39 -24.90 -14.22
C VAL A 391 67.78 -24.57 -14.78
N GLU A 392 68.46 -23.52 -14.32
CA GLU A 392 69.84 -23.23 -14.73
C GLU A 392 70.82 -24.32 -14.26
N MET A 393 70.70 -24.78 -13.01
CA MET A 393 71.48 -25.90 -12.48
C MET A 393 71.20 -27.19 -13.25
N ARG A 394 69.95 -27.45 -13.62
CA ARG A 394 69.58 -28.55 -14.50
C ARG A 394 70.20 -28.42 -15.89
N LEU A 395 70.14 -27.23 -16.51
CA LEU A 395 70.77 -26.97 -17.81
C LEU A 395 72.31 -27.03 -17.73
N GLN A 396 72.92 -26.78 -16.57
CA GLN A 396 74.35 -27.03 -16.35
C GLN A 396 74.63 -28.54 -16.22
N ALA A 397 73.80 -29.29 -15.49
CA ALA A 397 73.91 -30.74 -15.40
C ALA A 397 73.74 -31.42 -16.77
N GLU A 398 72.72 -31.05 -17.55
CA GLU A 398 72.48 -31.58 -18.90
C GLU A 398 73.63 -31.22 -19.87
N ARG A 399 74.28 -30.04 -19.71
CA ARG A 399 75.51 -29.69 -20.46
C ARG A 399 76.73 -30.50 -20.02
N LEU A 400 76.90 -30.80 -18.73
CA LEU A 400 77.97 -31.66 -18.23
C LEU A 400 77.77 -33.13 -18.63
N GLU A 401 76.52 -33.59 -18.68
CA GLU A 401 76.12 -34.92 -19.14
C GLU A 401 76.33 -35.07 -20.66
N GLU A 402 76.02 -34.05 -21.46
CA GLU A 402 76.35 -34.04 -22.90
C GLU A 402 77.86 -33.96 -23.14
N GLU A 403 78.63 -33.18 -22.37
CA GLU A 403 80.10 -33.22 -22.42
C GLU A 403 80.65 -34.62 -22.08
N LEU A 404 80.06 -35.31 -21.09
CA LEU A 404 80.39 -36.70 -20.77
C LEU A 404 80.03 -37.64 -21.91
N ARG A 405 78.86 -37.49 -22.53
CA ARG A 405 78.41 -38.30 -23.68
C ARG A 405 79.30 -38.11 -24.89
N VAL A 406 79.76 -36.90 -25.18
CA VAL A 406 80.73 -36.59 -26.24
C VAL A 406 82.10 -37.18 -25.93
N LYS A 407 82.57 -37.12 -24.67
CA LYS A 407 83.85 -37.74 -24.25
C LYS A 407 83.78 -39.27 -24.28
N GLU A 408 82.66 -39.88 -23.90
CA GLU A 408 82.43 -41.32 -24.08
C GLU A 408 82.36 -41.72 -25.56
N ALA A 409 81.73 -40.91 -26.41
CA ALA A 409 81.68 -41.17 -27.85
C ALA A 409 83.09 -41.15 -28.46
N ALA A 410 83.94 -40.18 -28.09
CA ALA A 410 85.34 -40.13 -28.51
C ALA A 410 86.17 -41.31 -27.96
N ALA A 411 85.90 -41.78 -26.73
CA ALA A 411 86.52 -42.97 -26.19
C ALA A 411 86.11 -44.25 -26.94
N LYS A 412 84.82 -44.40 -27.28
CA LYS A 412 84.30 -45.55 -28.05
C LYS A 412 84.77 -45.55 -29.50
N ASP A 413 84.85 -44.38 -30.14
CA ASP A 413 85.35 -44.20 -31.51
C ASP A 413 86.87 -44.48 -31.62
N SER A 414 87.66 -44.05 -30.63
CA SER A 414 89.08 -44.42 -30.57
C SER A 414 89.30 -45.91 -30.23
N GLN A 415 88.43 -46.52 -29.41
CA GLN A 415 88.46 -47.96 -29.14
C GLN A 415 88.09 -48.79 -30.38
N ALA A 416 87.11 -48.35 -31.19
CA ALA A 416 86.74 -48.99 -32.45
C ALA A 416 87.91 -48.97 -33.47
N LYS A 417 88.58 -47.82 -33.61
CA LYS A 417 89.73 -47.64 -34.51
C LYS A 417 90.93 -48.54 -34.14
N PHE A 418 91.10 -48.88 -32.86
CA PHE A 418 92.08 -49.88 -32.43
C PHE A 418 91.69 -51.33 -32.76
N GLN A 419 90.40 -51.64 -32.95
CA GLN A 419 89.94 -52.98 -33.29
C GLN A 419 89.96 -53.23 -34.81
N GLU A 420 89.59 -52.24 -35.64
CA GLU A 420 89.70 -52.35 -37.11
C GLU A 420 91.14 -52.52 -37.60
N LEU A 421 92.11 -51.83 -36.96
CA LEU A 421 93.52 -51.98 -37.27
C LEU A 421 94.09 -53.37 -36.91
N PHE A 422 93.43 -54.11 -36.01
CA PHE A 422 93.85 -55.46 -35.62
C PHE A 422 93.33 -56.55 -36.57
N THR A 423 92.15 -56.35 -37.16
CA THR A 423 91.58 -57.29 -38.15
C THR A 423 92.19 -57.11 -39.53
N TYR A 424 92.32 -55.87 -40.02
CA TYR A 424 92.87 -55.57 -41.35
C TYR A 424 94.32 -56.10 -41.54
N ALA A 425 95.13 -56.08 -40.48
CA ALA A 425 96.51 -56.59 -40.50
C ALA A 425 96.62 -58.14 -40.52
N SER A 426 95.53 -58.87 -40.29
CA SER A 426 95.53 -60.33 -40.14
C SER A 426 95.26 -61.06 -41.46
N GLU A 427 94.35 -60.56 -42.30
CA GLU A 427 93.80 -61.35 -43.41
C GLU A 427 94.50 -61.15 -44.76
N GLU A 428 94.96 -59.93 -45.10
CA GLU A 428 95.67 -59.70 -46.37
C GLU A 428 97.14 -60.20 -46.38
N LYS A 429 97.65 -60.63 -45.22
CA LYS A 429 98.93 -61.37 -45.16
C LYS A 429 98.85 -62.76 -45.80
N ALA A 430 97.65 -63.30 -46.03
CA ALA A 430 97.43 -64.69 -46.43
C ALA A 430 97.23 -64.91 -47.95
N LYS A 431 96.93 -63.87 -48.74
CA LYS A 431 96.57 -64.02 -50.17
C LYS A 431 97.61 -63.48 -51.16
N LEU A 432 98.60 -62.73 -50.68
CA LEU A 432 99.78 -62.27 -51.42
C LEU A 432 100.77 -63.40 -51.82
N GLY A 433 100.37 -64.68 -51.70
CA GLY A 433 101.20 -65.85 -52.01
C GLY A 433 101.21 -66.24 -53.50
N ASN A 434 100.12 -66.02 -54.22
CA ASN A 434 99.99 -66.44 -55.64
C ASN A 434 100.29 -65.27 -56.59
N ARG A 435 101.58 -64.95 -56.68
CA ARG A 435 102.20 -64.08 -57.71
C ARG A 435 101.63 -64.35 -59.11
N MET A 436 101.39 -63.32 -59.94
CA MET A 436 102.43 -62.54 -60.64
C MET A 436 103.45 -63.40 -61.43
N GLU A 437 102.93 -64.28 -62.27
CA GLU A 437 103.52 -64.79 -63.52
C GLU A 437 102.30 -65.28 -64.35
N VAL A 438 101.98 -64.79 -65.56
CA VAL A 438 102.85 -64.33 -66.66
C VAL A 438 102.21 -63.15 -67.45
N GLN A 439 103.07 -62.24 -67.94
CA GLN A 439 102.86 -61.24 -69.02
C GLN A 439 101.76 -60.17 -68.89
N LEU A 440 102.22 -58.99 -68.47
CA LEU A 440 101.71 -57.69 -68.89
C LEU A 440 101.98 -57.43 -70.39
N ILE A 441 101.05 -56.69 -71.03
CA ILE A 441 101.30 -55.60 -72.01
C ILE A 441 101.89 -55.95 -73.39
N THR A 442 101.27 -55.36 -74.44
CA THR A 442 101.74 -55.20 -75.85
C THR A 442 101.93 -56.49 -76.69
N LEU A 443 101.68 -56.50 -78.00
CA LEU A 443 101.00 -55.57 -78.93
C LEU A 443 100.50 -56.38 -80.15
N GLU A 444 99.78 -55.74 -81.07
CA GLU A 444 99.69 -56.08 -82.51
C GLU A 444 99.77 -57.57 -82.91
N LYS A 445 98.70 -58.19 -83.42
CA LYS A 445 98.23 -57.89 -84.79
C LYS A 445 96.89 -58.57 -85.12
N GLN A 446 96.24 -58.01 -86.15
CA GLN A 446 95.27 -58.67 -87.07
C GLN A 446 93.96 -59.17 -86.40
N GLN A 447 92.77 -58.71 -86.77
CA GLN A 447 92.19 -58.44 -88.10
C GLN A 447 92.19 -59.69 -88.99
N GLY A 448 91.13 -60.50 -88.85
CA GLY A 448 90.87 -61.71 -89.63
C GLY A 448 89.41 -62.15 -89.48
N ASP A 449 88.62 -61.83 -90.50
CA ASP A 449 87.43 -62.48 -91.05
C ASP A 449 86.29 -63.00 -90.14
N LEU A 450 85.08 -62.52 -90.47
CA LEU A 450 83.83 -63.26 -90.32
C LEU A 450 83.88 -64.57 -91.13
N THR A 451 83.37 -65.68 -90.60
CA THR A 451 82.73 -66.71 -91.45
C THR A 451 81.72 -67.58 -90.70
N LEU A 452 80.46 -67.47 -91.13
CA LEU A 452 79.46 -68.54 -91.27
C LEU A 452 79.41 -69.68 -90.23
N LYS A 453 78.29 -69.75 -89.47
CA LYS A 453 77.13 -70.61 -89.78
C LYS A 453 75.85 -69.97 -89.19
N GLU A 454 74.75 -69.79 -89.92
CA GLU A 454 73.83 -70.79 -90.50
C GLU A 454 73.17 -71.65 -89.40
N LYS A 455 71.84 -71.65 -89.17
CA LYS A 455 70.68 -71.06 -89.90
C LYS A 455 69.54 -70.74 -88.92
N GLU A 456 68.74 -69.70 -89.21
CA GLU A 456 67.26 -69.79 -89.22
C GLU A 456 66.55 -68.59 -89.90
N ALA A 457 67.08 -68.14 -91.04
CA ALA A 457 66.41 -67.14 -91.87
C ALA A 457 65.19 -67.77 -92.60
N GLY A 458 63.99 -67.62 -92.03
CA GLY A 458 62.78 -68.23 -92.61
C GLY A 458 61.42 -67.60 -92.28
N LYS A 459 61.35 -66.47 -91.56
CA LYS A 459 60.05 -65.96 -91.05
C LYS A 459 59.79 -64.44 -91.08
N LEU A 460 60.63 -63.65 -91.75
CA LEU A 460 60.41 -62.20 -91.93
C LEU A 460 60.03 -61.79 -93.37
N GLN A 461 59.71 -62.74 -94.25
CA GLN A 461 59.07 -62.46 -95.54
C GLN A 461 57.54 -62.66 -95.47
N LYS A 462 56.90 -62.09 -94.43
CA LYS A 462 55.44 -62.13 -94.28
C LYS A 462 54.80 -60.93 -93.56
N GLN A 463 55.52 -60.21 -92.70
CA GLN A 463 54.94 -59.07 -91.95
C GLN A 463 54.83 -57.77 -92.76
N LEU A 464 55.58 -57.62 -93.86
CA LEU A 464 55.44 -56.50 -94.80
C LEU A 464 54.22 -56.60 -95.75
N GLN A 465 53.25 -57.47 -95.42
CA GLN A 465 51.99 -57.61 -96.18
C GLN A 465 50.73 -57.36 -95.33
N ASP A 466 50.84 -57.39 -93.98
CA ASP A 466 49.72 -57.11 -93.08
C ASP A 466 49.53 -55.59 -92.85
N LEU A 467 50.61 -54.81 -92.86
CA LEU A 467 50.56 -53.33 -92.84
C LEU A 467 49.95 -52.71 -94.11
N GLN A 468 49.64 -53.50 -95.14
CA GLN A 468 48.88 -53.06 -96.31
C GLN A 468 47.37 -53.36 -96.20
N ARG A 469 46.88 -53.81 -95.03
CA ARG A 469 45.43 -53.86 -94.73
C ARG A 469 44.97 -52.78 -93.75
N SER A 470 45.77 -52.45 -92.72
CA SER A 470 45.38 -51.50 -91.66
C SER A 470 45.27 -50.02 -92.08
N LEU A 471 45.31 -49.73 -93.39
CA LEU A 471 45.00 -48.40 -93.94
C LEU A 471 43.52 -48.27 -94.35
N GLY A 472 42.83 -49.38 -94.63
CA GLY A 472 41.40 -49.35 -94.99
C GLY A 472 40.50 -49.11 -93.78
N ASP A 473 40.82 -49.71 -92.64
CA ASP A 473 40.05 -49.58 -91.39
C ASP A 473 39.97 -48.12 -90.90
N LYS A 474 40.99 -47.30 -91.22
CA LYS A 474 41.08 -45.89 -90.84
C LYS A 474 40.10 -44.97 -91.57
N GLU A 475 39.63 -45.32 -92.77
CA GLU A 475 38.62 -44.52 -93.46
C GLU A 475 37.21 -44.77 -92.91
N GLN A 476 36.97 -45.94 -92.30
CA GLN A 476 35.69 -46.27 -91.68
C GLN A 476 35.59 -45.73 -90.23
N GLU A 477 36.69 -45.72 -89.47
CA GLU A 477 36.76 -44.99 -88.19
C GLU A 477 36.48 -43.48 -88.35
N LEU A 478 36.85 -42.86 -89.48
CA LEU A 478 36.77 -41.41 -89.66
C LEU A 478 35.31 -40.89 -89.66
N GLU A 479 34.37 -41.60 -90.29
CA GLU A 479 32.95 -41.22 -90.24
C GLU A 479 32.27 -41.64 -88.93
N GLU A 480 32.76 -42.67 -88.22
CA GLU A 480 32.26 -43.01 -86.88
C GLU A 480 32.68 -41.96 -85.83
N VAL A 481 33.91 -41.44 -85.94
CA VAL A 481 34.38 -40.26 -85.18
C VAL A 481 33.56 -39.01 -85.54
N LYS A 482 33.21 -38.80 -86.81
CA LYS A 482 32.40 -37.67 -87.26
C LYS A 482 30.96 -37.74 -86.74
N LYS A 483 30.39 -38.94 -86.65
CA LYS A 483 29.06 -39.17 -86.07
C LYS A 483 29.06 -38.92 -84.55
N LYS A 484 30.07 -39.43 -83.83
CA LYS A 484 30.28 -39.07 -82.42
C LYS A 484 30.45 -37.57 -82.23
N ALA A 485 31.26 -36.91 -83.06
CA ALA A 485 31.45 -35.46 -82.99
C ALA A 485 30.15 -34.65 -83.22
N GLN A 486 29.15 -35.18 -83.93
CA GLN A 486 27.83 -34.57 -84.03
C GLN A 486 26.97 -34.87 -82.78
N GLU A 487 26.98 -36.10 -82.28
CA GLU A 487 26.26 -36.50 -81.06
C GLU A 487 26.80 -35.73 -79.83
N ASP A 488 28.13 -35.55 -79.73
CA ASP A 488 28.82 -34.71 -78.74
C ASP A 488 28.44 -33.23 -78.88
N LEU A 489 28.29 -32.71 -80.11
CA LEU A 489 27.95 -31.31 -80.36
C LEU A 489 26.48 -31.01 -80.00
N ASP A 490 25.57 -31.95 -80.29
CA ASP A 490 24.18 -31.89 -79.86
C ASP A 490 24.06 -32.02 -78.33
N GLU A 491 24.86 -32.88 -77.67
CA GLU A 491 24.93 -32.98 -76.20
C GLU A 491 25.52 -31.70 -75.56
N ILE A 492 26.54 -31.09 -76.17
CA ILE A 492 27.09 -29.79 -75.74
C ILE A 492 26.04 -28.68 -75.91
N GLN A 493 25.31 -28.63 -77.02
CA GLN A 493 24.21 -27.65 -77.18
C GLN A 493 23.13 -27.84 -76.10
N LYS A 494 22.81 -29.09 -75.74
CA LYS A 494 21.86 -29.41 -74.67
C LYS A 494 22.36 -28.97 -73.29
N LYS A 495 23.65 -29.19 -72.99
CA LYS A 495 24.32 -28.72 -71.76
C LYS A 495 24.42 -27.20 -71.69
N VAL A 496 24.71 -26.53 -72.81
CA VAL A 496 24.71 -25.07 -72.90
C VAL A 496 23.31 -24.51 -72.67
N ALA A 497 22.26 -25.13 -73.21
CA ALA A 497 20.88 -24.72 -72.94
C ALA A 497 20.53 -24.83 -71.44
N THR A 498 20.82 -25.95 -70.78
CA THR A 498 20.58 -26.09 -69.33
C THR A 498 21.44 -25.14 -68.51
N LEU A 499 22.70 -24.89 -68.89
CA LEU A 499 23.57 -23.93 -68.20
C LEU A 499 23.11 -22.48 -68.39
N MET A 500 22.51 -22.12 -69.54
CA MET A 500 21.90 -20.80 -69.71
C MET A 500 20.62 -20.65 -68.87
N GLU A 501 19.82 -21.70 -68.73
CA GLU A 501 18.63 -21.70 -67.88
C GLU A 501 19.00 -21.63 -66.39
N GLU A 502 20.05 -22.34 -65.95
CA GLU A 502 20.65 -22.18 -64.63
C GLU A 502 21.27 -20.78 -64.43
N LEU A 503 21.94 -20.21 -65.44
CA LEU A 503 22.52 -18.87 -65.36
C LEU A 503 21.43 -17.81 -65.18
N GLN A 504 20.38 -17.82 -65.99
CA GLN A 504 19.24 -16.90 -65.84
C GLN A 504 18.56 -17.04 -64.47
N LYS A 505 18.44 -18.28 -63.97
CA LYS A 505 17.91 -18.54 -62.63
C LYS A 505 18.82 -17.98 -61.54
N LYS A 506 20.14 -18.08 -61.69
CA LYS A 506 21.13 -17.48 -60.78
C LYS A 506 21.19 -15.96 -60.89
N GLU A 507 21.00 -15.37 -62.07
CA GLU A 507 20.87 -13.93 -62.27
C GLU A 507 19.60 -13.38 -61.59
N ALA A 508 18.47 -14.09 -61.69
CA ALA A 508 17.24 -13.74 -60.99
C ALA A 508 17.38 -13.88 -59.45
N GLU A 509 18.00 -14.97 -58.97
CA GLU A 509 18.35 -15.13 -57.55
C GLU A 509 19.28 -14.01 -57.06
N LEU A 510 20.31 -13.65 -57.83
CA LEU A 510 21.24 -12.56 -57.52
C LEU A 510 20.55 -11.18 -57.50
N GLY A 511 19.59 -10.94 -58.41
CA GLY A 511 18.74 -9.76 -58.41
C GLY A 511 17.91 -9.66 -57.12
N SER A 512 17.20 -10.74 -56.75
CA SER A 512 16.42 -10.78 -55.50
C SER A 512 17.29 -10.64 -54.24
N SER A 513 18.52 -11.16 -54.28
CA SER A 513 19.52 -11.01 -53.21
C SER A 513 20.03 -9.56 -53.10
N SER A 514 20.21 -8.87 -54.23
CA SER A 514 20.58 -7.45 -54.30
C SER A 514 19.47 -6.55 -53.74
N GLU A 515 18.20 -6.81 -54.08
CA GLU A 515 17.05 -6.12 -53.49
C GLU A 515 16.93 -6.37 -51.98
N ALA A 516 17.17 -7.61 -51.53
CA ALA A 516 17.20 -7.95 -50.11
C ALA A 516 18.34 -7.23 -49.37
N LEU A 517 19.52 -7.11 -49.98
CA LEU A 517 20.65 -6.33 -49.47
C LEU A 517 20.31 -4.85 -49.34
N GLN A 518 19.73 -4.21 -50.37
CA GLN A 518 19.28 -2.82 -50.29
C GLN A 518 18.23 -2.60 -49.19
N GLN A 519 17.29 -3.53 -49.00
CA GLN A 519 16.31 -3.48 -47.91
C GLN A 519 16.94 -3.66 -46.53
N LEU A 520 18.03 -4.43 -46.40
CA LEU A 520 18.79 -4.56 -45.16
C LEU A 520 19.64 -3.32 -44.88
N GLU A 521 20.25 -2.74 -45.91
CA GLU A 521 21.07 -1.51 -45.83
C GLU A 521 20.21 -0.31 -45.43
N ALA A 522 19.02 -0.15 -46.03
CA ALA A 522 18.05 0.87 -45.64
C ALA A 522 17.54 0.69 -44.19
N LYS A 523 17.31 -0.55 -43.74
CA LYS A 523 16.99 -0.83 -42.32
C LYS A 523 18.14 -0.49 -41.40
N ASN A 524 19.38 -0.77 -41.80
CA ASN A 524 20.57 -0.48 -41.00
C ASN A 524 20.75 1.04 -40.82
N GLN A 525 20.50 1.84 -41.87
CA GLN A 525 20.48 3.30 -41.75
C GLN A 525 19.37 3.81 -40.82
N ASN A 526 18.16 3.23 -40.87
CA ASN A 526 17.07 3.57 -39.93
C ASN A 526 17.36 3.14 -38.47
N LEU A 527 18.24 2.16 -38.25
CA LEU A 527 18.73 1.80 -36.91
C LEU A 527 19.86 2.73 -36.44
N ILE A 528 20.71 3.19 -37.36
CA ILE A 528 21.75 4.20 -37.09
C ILE A 528 21.12 5.54 -36.69
N THR A 529 20.07 6.00 -37.40
CA THR A 529 19.37 7.23 -37.02
C THR A 529 18.67 7.11 -35.66
N LYS A 530 17.93 6.03 -35.40
CA LYS A 530 17.32 5.78 -34.07
C LYS A 530 18.36 5.66 -32.95
N ARG A 531 19.54 5.08 -33.22
CA ARG A 531 20.68 5.08 -32.27
C ARG A 531 21.14 6.51 -31.96
N ASP A 532 21.24 7.37 -32.96
CA ASP A 532 21.75 8.74 -32.81
C ASP A 532 20.74 9.67 -32.14
N GLU A 533 19.44 9.47 -32.39
CA GLU A 533 18.34 10.07 -31.63
C GLU A 533 18.39 9.67 -30.16
N LEU A 534 18.49 8.37 -29.85
CA LEU A 534 18.62 7.87 -28.47
C LEU A 534 19.90 8.36 -27.78
N THR A 535 21.02 8.43 -28.50
CA THR A 535 22.29 8.98 -27.99
C THR A 535 22.14 10.46 -27.63
N THR A 536 21.42 11.22 -28.45
CA THR A 536 21.09 12.63 -28.19
C THR A 536 20.19 12.76 -26.96
N SER A 537 19.16 11.92 -26.82
CA SER A 537 18.27 11.90 -25.64
C SER A 537 19.03 11.56 -24.36
N LEU A 538 19.95 10.59 -24.39
CA LEU A 538 20.80 10.25 -23.25
C LEU A 538 21.71 11.42 -22.84
N SER A 539 22.28 12.15 -23.80
CA SER A 539 23.08 13.35 -23.52
C SER A 539 22.26 14.47 -22.85
N VAL A 540 21.00 14.67 -23.28
CA VAL A 540 20.07 15.61 -22.63
C VAL A 540 19.71 15.17 -21.20
N LEU A 541 19.56 13.87 -20.96
CA LEU A 541 19.30 13.33 -19.61
C LEU A 541 20.53 13.46 -18.70
N GLU A 542 21.74 13.19 -19.18
CA GLU A 542 22.97 13.48 -18.44
C GLU A 542 23.09 14.97 -18.08
N GLY A 543 22.73 15.87 -18.99
CA GLY A 543 22.71 17.31 -18.76
C GLY A 543 21.80 17.69 -17.58
N LYS A 544 20.57 17.16 -17.57
CA LYS A 544 19.61 17.34 -16.47
C LYS A 544 20.11 16.76 -15.15
N ILE A 545 20.75 15.60 -15.16
CA ILE A 545 21.34 14.99 -13.95
C ILE A 545 22.47 15.88 -13.39
N LYS A 546 23.33 16.42 -14.26
CA LYS A 546 24.40 17.36 -13.87
C LYS A 546 23.85 18.69 -13.34
N GLU A 547 22.68 19.14 -13.80
CA GLU A 547 21.97 20.32 -13.28
C GLU A 547 21.28 20.07 -11.91
N LEU A 548 20.88 18.83 -11.62
CA LEU A 548 20.26 18.46 -10.34
C LEU A 548 21.26 18.30 -9.19
N SER A 549 22.50 17.86 -9.46
CA SER A 549 23.55 17.73 -8.44
C SER A 549 23.80 18.98 -7.58
N PRO A 550 24.00 20.20 -8.13
CA PRO A 550 24.19 21.40 -7.31
C PRO A 550 22.94 21.74 -6.48
N ARG A 551 21.72 21.57 -7.05
CA ARG A 551 20.47 21.80 -6.32
C ARG A 551 20.30 20.86 -5.11
N LEU A 552 20.81 19.63 -5.19
CA LEU A 552 20.79 18.69 -4.07
C LEU A 552 21.71 19.15 -2.93
N GLU A 553 22.88 19.69 -3.26
CA GLU A 553 23.83 20.21 -2.27
C GLU A 553 23.37 21.56 -1.69
N ASP A 554 22.68 22.41 -2.47
CA ASP A 554 21.97 23.60 -1.97
C ASP A 554 20.86 23.22 -0.98
N TYR A 555 20.09 22.18 -1.26
CA TYR A 555 19.04 21.68 -0.36
C TYR A 555 19.63 21.13 0.95
N LYS A 556 20.71 20.35 0.85
CA LYS A 556 21.46 19.81 1.98
C LYS A 556 22.08 20.91 2.85
N THR A 557 22.55 21.99 2.23
CA THR A 557 23.03 23.20 2.94
C THR A 557 21.88 23.88 3.69
N GLN A 558 20.72 24.08 3.04
CA GLN A 558 19.53 24.63 3.71
C GLN A 558 19.04 23.76 4.87
N CYS A 559 19.14 22.43 4.79
CA CYS A 559 18.85 21.54 5.92
C CYS A 559 19.83 21.73 7.08
N ALA A 560 21.12 21.96 6.81
CA ALA A 560 22.11 22.27 7.85
C ALA A 560 21.86 23.63 8.51
N ASP A 561 21.50 24.66 7.73
CA ASP A 561 21.13 25.98 8.25
C ASP A 561 19.86 25.92 9.12
N LEU A 562 18.86 25.12 8.71
CA LEU A 562 17.65 24.88 9.51
C LEU A 562 17.93 24.14 10.82
N LEU A 563 18.82 23.14 10.81
CA LEU A 563 19.27 22.45 12.03
C LEU A 563 19.98 23.43 12.98
N LEU A 564 20.90 24.26 12.48
CA LEU A 564 21.57 25.31 13.27
C LEU A 564 20.61 26.39 13.78
N SER A 565 19.51 26.66 13.08
CA SER A 565 18.46 27.57 13.55
C SER A 565 17.61 26.93 14.67
N ASN A 566 17.27 25.65 14.54
CA ASN A 566 16.51 24.91 15.53
C ASN A 566 17.32 24.70 16.83
N GLU A 567 18.62 24.41 16.71
CA GLU A 567 19.53 24.36 17.87
C GLU A 567 19.60 25.70 18.62
N LYS A 568 19.60 26.84 17.90
CA LYS A 568 19.53 28.17 18.55
C LYS A 568 18.21 28.37 19.29
N LEU A 569 17.08 28.02 18.68
CA LEU A 569 15.75 28.11 19.30
C LEU A 569 15.63 27.23 20.55
N GLN A 570 16.14 25.99 20.53
CA GLN A 570 16.18 25.13 21.72
C GLN A 570 17.05 25.73 22.84
N ASN A 571 18.12 26.44 22.51
CA ASN A 571 18.98 27.11 23.49
C ASN A 571 18.39 28.44 24.02
N THR A 572 17.54 29.15 23.27
CA THR A 572 16.76 30.29 23.82
C THR A 572 15.60 29.82 24.68
N VAL A 573 14.86 28.78 24.27
CA VAL A 573 13.82 28.16 25.10
C VAL A 573 14.38 27.70 26.45
N ARG A 574 15.52 26.99 26.47
CA ARG A 574 16.16 26.56 27.73
C ARG A 574 16.55 27.74 28.63
N ARG A 575 16.95 28.89 28.08
CA ARG A 575 17.20 30.10 28.87
C ARG A 575 15.92 30.68 29.47
N TYR A 576 14.82 30.72 28.70
CA TYR A 576 13.53 31.14 29.24
C TYR A 576 13.02 30.20 30.34
N GLU A 577 13.25 28.89 30.24
CA GLU A 577 12.98 27.91 31.31
C GLU A 577 13.83 28.19 32.56
N GLU A 578 15.13 28.45 32.40
CA GLU A 578 16.05 28.80 33.49
C GLU A 578 15.65 30.14 34.17
N GLU A 579 15.30 31.17 33.39
CA GLU A 579 14.83 32.46 33.92
C GLU A 579 13.46 32.35 34.62
N GLN A 580 12.51 31.59 34.06
CA GLN A 580 11.23 31.33 34.72
C GLN A 580 11.43 30.59 36.04
N LYS A 581 12.32 29.59 36.08
CA LYS A 581 12.66 28.88 37.30
C LYS A 581 13.26 29.82 38.35
N GLU A 582 14.22 30.65 37.98
CA GLU A 582 14.81 31.64 38.89
C GLU A 582 13.76 32.65 39.41
N MET A 583 12.77 33.02 38.57
CA MET A 583 11.64 33.85 38.97
C MET A 583 10.67 33.13 39.93
N THR A 584 10.44 31.81 39.77
CA THR A 584 9.66 31.03 40.75
C THR A 584 10.39 30.84 42.07
N ASP A 585 11.71 30.67 42.06
CA ASP A 585 12.53 30.58 43.27
C ASP A 585 12.55 31.94 44.02
N LYS A 586 12.68 33.06 43.29
CA LYS A 586 12.52 34.42 43.85
C LYS A 586 11.12 34.65 44.43
N ARG A 587 10.07 34.16 43.77
CA ARG A 587 8.68 34.26 44.26
C ARG A 587 8.48 33.49 45.56
N THR A 588 8.91 32.24 45.64
CA THR A 588 8.75 31.43 46.87
C THR A 588 9.56 31.98 48.03
N ALA A 589 10.75 32.54 47.77
CA ALA A 589 11.50 33.29 48.77
C ALA A 589 10.70 34.48 49.32
N LEU A 590 10.14 35.34 48.46
CA LEU A 590 9.32 36.50 48.86
C LEU A 590 8.03 36.09 49.60
N GLU A 591 7.38 34.99 49.20
CA GLU A 591 6.23 34.43 49.92
C GLU A 591 6.61 33.95 51.33
N SER A 592 7.83 33.40 51.51
CA SER A 592 8.36 33.03 52.82
C SER A 592 8.72 34.23 53.70
N GLU A 593 9.27 35.31 53.13
CA GLU A 593 9.52 36.57 53.85
C GLU A 593 8.20 37.23 54.26
N LEU A 594 7.17 37.21 53.42
CA LEU A 594 5.82 37.67 53.77
C LEU A 594 5.20 36.87 54.92
N ALA A 595 5.45 35.55 54.99
CA ALA A 595 5.02 34.73 56.12
C ALA A 595 5.76 35.12 57.42
N ALA A 596 7.07 35.35 57.36
CA ALA A 596 7.87 35.80 58.49
C ALA A 596 7.47 37.22 58.99
N LEU A 597 7.18 38.14 58.07
CA LEU A 597 6.71 39.49 58.39
C LEU A 597 5.29 39.47 58.99
N ARG A 598 4.39 38.60 58.53
CA ARG A 598 3.07 38.39 59.16
C ARG A 598 3.19 37.79 60.56
N ALA A 599 4.18 36.92 60.81
CA ALA A 599 4.46 36.41 62.14
C ALA A 599 4.97 37.50 63.09
N SER A 600 5.89 38.37 62.64
CA SER A 600 6.40 39.48 63.45
C SER A 600 5.35 40.58 63.66
N GLU A 601 4.50 40.88 62.68
CA GLU A 601 3.34 41.78 62.87
C GLU A 601 2.40 41.26 63.96
N LYS A 602 2.11 39.95 63.96
CA LYS A 602 1.26 39.30 64.97
C LYS A 602 1.88 39.37 66.38
N GLN A 603 3.20 39.29 66.49
CA GLN A 603 3.94 39.48 67.74
C GLN A 603 3.95 40.94 68.20
N LEU A 604 4.10 41.90 67.27
CA LEU A 604 4.07 43.34 67.57
C LEU A 604 2.67 43.83 67.98
N ARG A 605 1.59 43.29 67.40
CA ARG A 605 0.22 43.58 67.86
C ARG A 605 0.03 43.19 69.34
N GLY A 606 0.53 42.01 69.72
CA GLY A 606 0.52 41.55 71.12
C GLY A 606 1.39 42.36 72.09
N GLN A 607 2.22 43.31 71.60
CA GLN A 607 2.98 44.26 72.42
C GLN A 607 2.35 45.67 72.43
N LEU A 608 1.32 45.92 71.62
CA LEU A 608 0.66 47.21 71.48
C LEU A 608 -0.57 47.36 72.40
N ASP A 609 -1.17 46.24 72.82
CA ASP A 609 -2.38 46.24 73.67
C ASP A 609 -2.11 46.65 75.14
N ASP A 610 -0.86 46.59 75.61
CA ASP A 610 -0.47 46.83 77.02
C ASP A 610 -0.05 48.29 77.33
N ALA A 611 0.00 49.20 76.34
CA ALA A 611 0.59 50.53 76.50
C ALA A 611 -0.43 51.69 76.36
N LYS A 612 -0.85 52.28 77.48
CA LYS A 612 -1.65 53.52 77.50
C LYS A 612 -0.75 54.76 77.34
N MET A 613 -0.63 55.23 76.11
CA MET A 613 0.28 56.32 75.72
C MET A 613 -0.19 57.73 76.13
N THR A 614 0.80 58.58 76.37
CA THR A 614 0.71 60.00 76.75
C THR A 614 0.99 60.92 75.54
N VAL A 615 1.16 62.24 75.79
CA VAL A 615 1.17 63.24 74.69
C VAL A 615 2.45 63.21 73.86
N ASP A 616 3.64 63.07 74.46
CA ASP A 616 4.93 63.02 73.75
C ASP A 616 4.98 61.87 72.73
N GLU A 617 4.25 60.80 73.00
CA GLU A 617 4.21 59.60 72.17
C GLU A 617 3.37 59.80 70.89
N LYS A 618 2.48 60.81 70.85
CA LYS A 618 1.84 61.26 69.60
C LYS A 618 2.81 62.02 68.69
N GLU A 619 3.69 62.85 69.27
CA GLU A 619 4.72 63.55 68.49
C GLU A 619 5.79 62.57 67.97
N LYS A 620 6.07 61.51 68.74
CA LYS A 620 6.92 60.40 68.31
C LYS A 620 6.25 59.55 67.21
N ALA A 621 4.95 59.27 67.33
CA ALA A 621 4.17 58.59 66.30
C ALA A 621 4.16 59.36 64.98
N LEU A 622 3.94 60.68 64.99
CA LEU A 622 3.96 61.51 63.77
C LEU A 622 5.34 61.55 63.07
N ARG A 623 6.44 61.46 63.82
CA ARG A 623 7.79 61.33 63.21
C ARG A 623 8.01 59.94 62.62
N GLU A 624 7.56 58.88 63.30
CA GLU A 624 7.62 57.51 62.82
C GLU A 624 6.70 57.28 61.61
N GLU A 625 5.56 57.95 61.55
CA GLU A 625 4.64 57.96 60.40
C GLU A 625 5.26 58.65 59.19
N ASN A 626 5.84 59.85 59.36
CA ASN A 626 6.60 60.50 58.28
C ASN A 626 7.77 59.63 57.79
N ARG A 627 8.51 58.97 58.70
CA ARG A 627 9.57 58.02 58.32
C ARG A 627 9.03 56.85 57.49
N ARG A 628 7.89 56.27 57.88
CA ARG A 628 7.22 55.19 57.14
C ARG A 628 6.66 55.65 55.79
N LEU A 629 6.24 56.91 55.67
CA LEU A 629 5.79 57.53 54.42
C LEU A 629 6.97 57.78 53.47
N ASP A 630 8.11 58.27 53.96
CA ASP A 630 9.35 58.37 53.16
C ASP A 630 9.86 56.99 52.73
N GLU A 631 9.88 56.01 53.62
CA GLU A 631 10.21 54.61 53.29
C GLU A 631 9.20 53.99 52.31
N GLY A 632 7.92 54.40 52.37
CA GLY A 632 6.89 54.07 51.38
C GLY A 632 7.16 54.70 50.01
N LEU A 633 7.50 55.99 49.98
CA LEU A 633 7.82 56.74 48.77
C LEU A 633 9.10 56.22 48.09
N GLN A 634 10.13 55.82 48.87
CA GLN A 634 11.33 55.20 48.32
C GLN A 634 11.04 53.80 47.75
N ARG A 635 10.24 52.97 48.45
CA ARG A 635 9.80 51.67 47.90
C ARG A 635 8.95 51.85 46.64
N ALA A 636 8.05 52.83 46.59
CA ALA A 636 7.26 53.16 45.40
C ALA A 636 8.15 53.60 44.22
N LYS A 637 9.20 54.40 44.47
CA LYS A 637 10.18 54.79 43.44
C LYS A 637 11.02 53.61 42.95
N MET A 638 11.45 52.71 43.84
CA MET A 638 12.15 51.48 43.44
C MET A 638 11.25 50.56 42.62
N ALA A 639 9.98 50.39 43.01
CA ALA A 639 8.98 49.64 42.25
C ALA A 639 8.69 50.27 40.88
N ALA A 640 8.61 51.61 40.80
CA ALA A 640 8.45 52.32 39.53
C ALA A 640 9.65 52.08 38.59
N ASN A 641 10.88 52.23 39.08
CA ASN A 641 12.09 51.97 38.30
C ASN A 641 12.20 50.48 37.86
N LEU A 642 11.77 49.55 38.72
CA LEU A 642 11.65 48.13 38.36
C LEU A 642 10.60 47.93 37.24
N SER A 643 9.44 48.57 37.33
CA SER A 643 8.41 48.48 36.29
C SER A 643 8.86 49.09 34.94
N GLU A 644 9.62 50.18 34.97
CA GLU A 644 10.18 50.82 33.77
C GLU A 644 11.27 49.96 33.12
N THR A 645 12.09 49.26 33.92
CA THR A 645 13.11 48.33 33.40
C THR A 645 12.52 47.00 32.94
N THR A 646 11.38 46.54 33.50
CA THR A 646 10.61 45.44 32.88
C THR A 646 9.94 45.87 31.59
N LEU A 647 9.38 47.09 31.51
CA LEU A 647 8.74 47.60 30.30
C LEU A 647 9.74 47.63 29.14
N LYS A 648 10.92 48.22 29.34
CA LYS A 648 11.96 48.31 28.31
C LYS A 648 12.49 46.96 27.85
N ARG A 649 12.50 45.94 28.72
CA ARG A 649 12.83 44.56 28.33
C ARG A 649 11.75 43.99 27.42
N LEU A 650 10.48 44.14 27.79
CA LEU A 650 9.35 43.68 26.99
C LEU A 650 9.27 44.44 25.64
N GLU A 651 9.62 45.72 25.59
CA GLU A 651 9.73 46.49 24.34
C GLU A 651 10.83 45.91 23.41
N GLN A 652 12.00 45.55 23.96
CA GLN A 652 13.07 44.89 23.21
C GLN A 652 12.69 43.47 22.76
N GLU A 653 12.02 42.70 23.62
CA GLU A 653 11.56 41.34 23.34
C GLU A 653 10.51 41.33 22.22
N ASN A 654 9.55 42.27 22.25
CA ASN A 654 8.60 42.46 21.15
C ASN A 654 9.29 42.90 19.84
N GLN A 655 10.36 43.71 19.90
CA GLN A 655 11.14 44.06 18.71
C GLN A 655 11.84 42.82 18.11
N SER A 656 12.48 41.98 18.92
CA SER A 656 13.07 40.73 18.42
C SER A 656 12.02 39.76 17.86
N LEU A 657 10.84 39.64 18.48
CA LEU A 657 9.75 38.81 17.97
C LEU A 657 9.19 39.35 16.64
N GLN A 658 9.16 40.67 16.45
CA GLN A 658 8.78 41.28 15.19
C GLN A 658 9.81 41.03 14.08
N GLU A 659 11.11 41.15 14.39
CA GLU A 659 12.20 40.81 13.45
C GLU A 659 12.15 39.30 13.08
N GLU A 660 11.96 38.41 14.05
CA GLU A 660 11.76 36.98 13.79
C GLU A 660 10.53 36.73 12.90
N GLN A 661 9.40 37.40 13.16
CA GLN A 661 8.20 37.29 12.34
C GLN A 661 8.41 37.79 10.90
N GLU A 662 9.19 38.85 10.69
CA GLU A 662 9.57 39.32 9.36
C GLU A 662 10.47 38.31 8.62
N THR A 663 11.45 37.69 9.30
CA THR A 663 12.28 36.62 8.68
C THR A 663 11.48 35.35 8.38
N PHE A 664 10.51 35.00 9.22
CA PHE A 664 9.59 33.89 8.97
C PHE A 664 8.71 34.17 7.74
N ASN A 665 8.11 35.36 7.65
CA ASN A 665 7.32 35.78 6.48
C ASN A 665 8.14 35.79 5.18
N ALA A 666 9.41 36.20 5.22
CA ALA A 666 10.32 36.11 4.09
C ALA A 666 10.60 34.64 3.69
N THR A 667 10.76 33.76 4.67
CA THR A 667 10.98 32.31 4.45
C THR A 667 9.74 31.64 3.85
N VAL A 668 8.54 31.93 4.36
CA VAL A 668 7.26 31.46 3.79
C VAL A 668 7.10 31.96 2.35
N SER A 669 7.48 33.21 2.05
CA SER A 669 7.45 33.76 0.69
C SER A 669 8.41 33.05 -0.27
N ARG A 670 9.58 32.62 0.22
CA ARG A 670 10.51 31.75 -0.54
C ARG A 670 9.87 30.39 -0.83
N MET A 671 9.35 29.72 0.20
CA MET A 671 8.71 28.40 0.05
C MET A 671 7.48 28.43 -0.88
N GLN A 672 6.67 29.50 -0.87
CA GLN A 672 5.59 29.70 -1.85
C GLN A 672 6.09 29.85 -3.30
N THR A 673 7.30 30.41 -3.48
CA THR A 673 7.92 30.56 -4.80
C THR A 673 8.47 29.22 -5.28
N ASP A 674 9.16 28.49 -4.40
CA ASP A 674 9.67 27.15 -4.70
C ASP A 674 8.55 26.14 -5.00
N LEU A 675 7.42 26.22 -4.29
CA LEU A 675 6.25 25.38 -4.54
C LEU A 675 5.61 25.66 -5.91
N LYS A 676 5.59 26.91 -6.37
CA LYS A 676 5.18 27.27 -7.75
C LYS A 676 6.16 26.73 -8.79
N ASN A 677 7.47 26.80 -8.52
CA ASN A 677 8.50 26.24 -9.40
C ASN A 677 8.34 24.71 -9.53
N VAL A 678 8.08 23.99 -8.44
CA VAL A 678 7.81 22.55 -8.45
C VAL A 678 6.51 22.22 -9.18
N GLN A 679 5.43 23.00 -9.00
CA GLN A 679 4.20 22.83 -9.77
C GLN A 679 4.44 22.99 -11.29
N GLN A 680 5.26 23.97 -11.70
CA GLN A 680 5.61 24.16 -13.10
C GLN A 680 6.51 23.03 -13.65
N GLN A 681 7.42 22.48 -12.84
CA GLN A 681 8.20 21.30 -13.19
C GLN A 681 7.34 20.04 -13.33
N ASN A 682 6.38 19.83 -12.42
CA ASN A 682 5.44 18.69 -12.48
C ASN A 682 4.59 18.75 -13.76
N LYS A 683 4.05 19.92 -14.12
CA LYS A 683 3.35 20.11 -15.41
C LYS A 683 4.23 19.76 -16.62
N GLY A 684 5.50 20.14 -16.57
CA GLY A 684 6.48 19.74 -17.60
C GLY A 684 6.71 18.22 -17.64
N LEU A 685 6.69 17.53 -16.50
CA LEU A 685 6.78 16.06 -16.45
C LEU A 685 5.50 15.38 -16.97
N GLU A 686 4.32 15.92 -16.67
CA GLU A 686 3.03 15.47 -17.21
C GLU A 686 2.99 15.58 -18.75
N GLU A 687 3.42 16.72 -19.31
CA GLU A 687 3.51 16.93 -20.76
C GLU A 687 4.50 15.96 -21.44
N ASN A 688 5.63 15.64 -20.78
CA ASN A 688 6.57 14.63 -21.27
C ASN A 688 6.02 13.20 -21.14
N LEU A 689 5.25 12.90 -20.09
CA LEU A 689 4.62 11.59 -19.90
C LEU A 689 3.52 11.34 -20.96
N GLU A 690 2.71 12.36 -21.27
CA GLU A 690 1.70 12.27 -22.33
C GLU A 690 2.35 12.11 -23.71
N ALA A 691 3.50 12.76 -23.96
CA ALA A 691 4.29 12.53 -25.17
C ALA A 691 4.83 11.09 -25.24
N SER A 692 5.39 10.57 -24.13
CA SER A 692 5.89 9.20 -24.03
C SER A 692 4.78 8.16 -24.31
N HIS A 693 3.60 8.35 -23.73
CA HIS A 693 2.45 7.48 -23.93
C HIS A 693 1.91 7.52 -25.37
N LYS A 694 2.06 8.65 -26.09
CA LYS A 694 1.74 8.74 -27.52
C LYS A 694 2.76 7.99 -28.38
N THR A 695 4.06 8.04 -28.04
CA THR A 695 5.07 7.21 -28.72
C THR A 695 4.90 5.72 -28.42
N GLU A 696 4.50 5.35 -27.21
CA GLU A 696 4.20 3.96 -26.83
C GLU A 696 3.01 3.40 -27.62
N LEU A 697 1.91 4.16 -27.74
CA LEU A 697 0.77 3.80 -28.59
C LEU A 697 1.19 3.61 -30.06
N CYS A 698 1.98 4.53 -30.62
CA CYS A 698 2.46 4.43 -31.99
C CYS A 698 3.35 3.19 -32.22
N LEU A 699 4.23 2.86 -31.26
CA LEU A 699 5.04 1.64 -31.30
C LEU A 699 4.18 0.37 -31.15
N GLN A 700 3.12 0.40 -30.35
CA GLN A 700 2.18 -0.72 -30.23
C GLN A 700 1.39 -0.94 -31.53
N GLU A 701 1.02 0.14 -32.24
CA GLU A 701 0.41 0.07 -33.58
C GLU A 701 1.40 -0.51 -34.62
N GLU A 702 2.67 -0.06 -34.63
CA GLU A 702 3.71 -0.68 -35.47
C GLU A 702 3.90 -2.18 -35.17
N LEU A 703 3.87 -2.58 -33.89
CA LEU A 703 4.06 -3.95 -33.45
C LEU A 703 2.88 -4.85 -33.83
N ASN A 704 1.65 -4.35 -33.70
CA ASN A 704 0.44 -5.03 -34.18
C ASN A 704 0.50 -5.24 -35.71
N ALA A 705 0.85 -4.20 -36.48
CA ALA A 705 1.03 -4.31 -37.93
C ALA A 705 2.16 -5.28 -38.32
N LYS A 706 3.19 -5.46 -37.47
CA LYS A 706 4.22 -6.50 -37.65
C LYS A 706 3.72 -7.90 -37.35
N ALA A 707 2.81 -8.08 -36.38
CA ALA A 707 2.16 -9.37 -36.12
C ALA A 707 1.29 -9.80 -37.32
N GLU A 708 0.49 -8.90 -37.89
CA GLU A 708 -0.31 -9.17 -39.10
C GLU A 708 0.57 -9.51 -40.32
N GLN A 709 1.72 -8.83 -40.47
CA GLN A 709 2.73 -9.19 -41.49
C GLN A 709 3.42 -10.54 -41.26
N LEU A 710 3.45 -11.05 -40.02
CA LEU A 710 3.95 -12.39 -39.73
C LEU A 710 2.89 -13.46 -39.99
N GLU A 711 1.64 -13.25 -39.55
CA GLU A 711 0.54 -14.20 -39.75
C GLU A 711 0.21 -14.40 -41.24
N SER A 712 0.29 -13.35 -42.05
CA SER A 712 0.16 -13.44 -43.51
C SER A 712 1.28 -14.27 -44.15
N LYS A 713 2.53 -14.10 -43.71
CA LYS A 713 3.67 -14.92 -44.16
C LYS A 713 3.58 -16.38 -43.71
N GLU A 714 3.06 -16.64 -42.51
CA GLU A 714 2.81 -18.00 -42.03
C GLU A 714 1.74 -18.70 -42.88
N LYS A 715 0.65 -17.99 -43.24
CA LYS A 715 -0.35 -18.47 -44.20
C LYS A 715 0.25 -18.77 -45.58
N ASP A 716 1.22 -17.98 -46.06
CA ASP A 716 1.90 -18.25 -47.34
C ASP A 716 2.92 -19.40 -47.26
N LEU A 717 3.61 -19.58 -46.13
CA LEU A 717 4.43 -20.76 -45.86
C LEU A 717 3.60 -22.05 -45.81
N LEU A 718 2.39 -21.99 -45.24
CA LEU A 718 1.44 -23.11 -45.25
C LEU A 718 0.95 -23.45 -46.68
N LYS A 719 0.74 -22.45 -47.54
CA LYS A 719 0.47 -22.69 -48.98
C LYS A 719 1.66 -23.38 -49.65
N LEU A 720 2.87 -22.87 -49.46
CA LEU A 720 4.10 -23.47 -50.02
C LEU A 720 4.30 -24.92 -49.55
N LEU A 721 4.08 -25.23 -48.27
CA LEU A 721 4.11 -26.60 -47.73
C LEU A 721 3.09 -27.53 -48.40
N SER A 722 1.93 -27.02 -48.80
CA SER A 722 0.95 -27.82 -49.55
C SER A 722 1.41 -28.09 -50.99
N VAL A 723 2.05 -27.12 -51.65
CA VAL A 723 2.65 -27.28 -52.99
C VAL A 723 3.82 -28.27 -52.96
N VAL A 724 4.70 -28.19 -51.96
CA VAL A 724 5.82 -29.14 -51.79
C VAL A 724 5.30 -30.57 -51.66
N LYS A 725 4.24 -30.83 -50.85
CA LYS A 725 3.63 -32.15 -50.76
C LYS A 725 3.07 -32.68 -52.09
N VAL A 726 2.50 -31.81 -52.93
CA VAL A 726 2.02 -32.18 -54.27
C VAL A 726 3.19 -32.52 -55.21
N LEU A 727 4.31 -31.81 -55.08
CA LEU A 727 5.53 -32.11 -55.83
C LEU A 727 6.18 -33.43 -55.37
N GLU A 728 6.26 -33.69 -54.06
CA GLU A 728 6.72 -34.98 -53.50
C GLU A 728 5.87 -36.17 -53.98
N THR A 729 4.55 -35.99 -54.14
CA THR A 729 3.71 -37.06 -54.72
C THR A 729 3.99 -37.26 -56.20
N LYS A 730 4.21 -36.19 -56.98
CA LYS A 730 4.59 -36.28 -58.39
C LYS A 730 5.97 -36.90 -58.61
N GLU A 731 6.94 -36.61 -57.73
CA GLU A 731 8.27 -37.21 -57.76
C GLU A 731 8.18 -38.73 -57.57
N LYS A 732 7.36 -39.19 -56.63
CA LYS A 732 7.10 -40.62 -56.39
C LYS A 732 6.37 -41.27 -57.57
N GLU A 733 5.41 -40.58 -58.20
CA GLU A 733 4.77 -41.04 -59.44
C GLU A 733 5.77 -41.15 -60.61
N LEU A 734 6.68 -40.17 -60.75
CA LEU A 734 7.71 -40.16 -61.79
C LEU A 734 8.77 -41.25 -61.58
N GLU A 735 9.20 -41.53 -60.35
CA GLU A 735 10.15 -42.61 -60.05
C GLU A 735 9.51 -44.00 -60.28
N ILE A 736 8.21 -44.15 -60.02
CA ILE A 736 7.44 -45.36 -60.41
C ILE A 736 7.34 -45.47 -61.95
N ALA A 737 7.09 -44.36 -62.66
CA ALA A 737 7.05 -44.36 -64.12
C ALA A 737 8.42 -44.68 -64.75
N LYS A 738 9.50 -44.13 -64.17
CA LYS A 738 10.90 -44.38 -64.56
C LYS A 738 11.29 -45.84 -64.37
N THR A 739 11.10 -46.40 -63.17
CA THR A 739 11.39 -47.83 -62.91
C THR A 739 10.54 -48.76 -63.79
N THR A 740 9.31 -48.36 -64.14
CA THR A 740 8.48 -49.08 -65.13
C THR A 740 9.06 -48.99 -66.55
N ALA A 741 9.57 -47.83 -66.97
CA ALA A 741 10.20 -47.63 -68.27
C ALA A 741 11.55 -48.37 -68.38
N GLU A 742 12.38 -48.34 -67.33
CA GLU A 742 13.62 -49.12 -67.22
C GLU A 742 13.34 -50.62 -67.35
N ALA A 743 12.30 -51.14 -66.68
CA ALA A 743 11.84 -52.52 -66.83
C ALA A 743 11.33 -52.86 -68.25
N MET A 744 10.81 -51.89 -69.00
CA MET A 744 10.47 -52.07 -70.42
C MET A 744 11.73 -52.09 -71.31
N CYS A 745 12.70 -51.21 -71.07
CA CYS A 745 13.98 -51.21 -71.79
C CYS A 745 14.77 -52.52 -71.60
N VAL A 746 14.76 -53.10 -70.39
CA VAL A 746 15.38 -54.42 -70.12
C VAL A 746 14.70 -55.52 -70.94
N ARG A 747 13.37 -55.58 -70.97
CA ARG A 747 12.62 -56.55 -71.80
C ARG A 747 12.86 -56.36 -73.30
N GLN A 748 12.99 -55.11 -73.76
CA GLN A 748 13.29 -54.81 -75.15
C GLN A 748 14.72 -55.23 -75.52
N THR A 749 15.65 -55.16 -74.57
CA THR A 749 17.03 -55.68 -74.70
C THR A 749 17.06 -57.22 -74.77
N GLU A 750 16.25 -57.93 -73.96
CA GLU A 750 16.09 -59.39 -74.07
C GLU A 750 15.53 -59.83 -75.44
N VAL A 751 14.59 -59.07 -76.02
CA VAL A 751 14.06 -59.33 -77.36
C VAL A 751 15.12 -59.13 -78.44
N ILE A 752 15.93 -58.06 -78.35
CA ILE A 752 17.06 -57.83 -79.26
C ILE A 752 18.09 -58.96 -79.15
N ALA A 753 18.40 -59.43 -77.94
CA ALA A 753 19.31 -60.55 -77.71
C ALA A 753 18.81 -61.87 -78.31
N ARG A 754 17.50 -62.12 -78.34
CA ARG A 754 16.93 -63.28 -79.06
C ARG A 754 17.10 -63.13 -80.57
N VAL A 755 16.72 -61.98 -81.14
CA VAL A 755 16.79 -61.74 -82.60
C VAL A 755 18.24 -61.79 -83.12
N THR A 756 19.23 -61.32 -82.37
CA THR A 756 20.64 -61.47 -82.76
C THR A 756 21.14 -62.92 -82.67
N SER A 757 20.69 -63.69 -81.67
CA SER A 757 21.01 -65.12 -81.56
C SER A 757 20.40 -65.95 -82.70
N GLU A 758 19.17 -65.65 -83.13
CA GLU A 758 18.51 -66.32 -84.25
C GLU A 758 19.16 -65.96 -85.59
N LYS A 759 19.69 -64.74 -85.75
CA LYS A 759 20.46 -64.36 -86.95
C LYS A 759 21.79 -65.12 -87.04
N GLN A 760 22.56 -65.20 -85.95
CA GLN A 760 23.86 -65.89 -85.94
C GLN A 760 23.74 -67.41 -86.13
N ALA A 761 22.57 -67.99 -85.84
CA ALA A 761 22.26 -69.39 -86.16
C ALA A 761 21.98 -69.64 -87.66
N MET A 762 21.72 -68.61 -88.47
CA MET A 762 21.29 -68.76 -89.87
C MET A 762 22.43 -68.56 -90.90
N GLU A 763 23.53 -67.91 -90.52
CA GLU A 763 24.67 -67.62 -91.41
C GLU A 763 25.76 -68.73 -91.40
N SER A 764 25.59 -69.79 -90.61
CA SER A 764 26.55 -70.90 -90.45
C SER A 764 26.20 -72.18 -91.22
N SER A 765 25.35 -72.10 -92.26
CA SER A 765 24.89 -73.28 -93.03
C SER A 765 24.71 -73.04 -94.54
N GLN A 766 25.66 -72.36 -95.19
CA GLN A 766 25.74 -72.42 -96.66
C GLN A 766 27.18 -72.34 -97.22
N LEU A 767 27.91 -73.45 -97.15
CA LEU A 767 29.17 -73.67 -97.85
C LEU A 767 29.03 -74.81 -98.88
N GLU A 768 28.44 -74.53 -100.05
CA GLU A 768 28.73 -75.32 -101.26
C GLU A 768 28.40 -74.55 -102.55
N ARG A 769 29.22 -74.79 -103.58
CA ARG A 769 29.23 -74.14 -104.92
C ARG A 769 29.79 -72.69 -104.90
N SER A 770 30.68 -72.28 -105.80
CA SER A 770 31.26 -72.96 -106.98
C SER A 770 32.76 -72.69 -107.17
N THR A 771 33.48 -73.73 -107.59
CA THR A 771 34.92 -73.74 -107.96
C THR A 771 35.15 -73.33 -109.42
N ILE A 772 36.42 -73.16 -109.84
CA ILE A 772 36.92 -72.85 -111.22
C ILE A 772 36.80 -71.32 -111.51
N GLN A 773 37.78 -70.61 -112.09
CA GLN A 773 38.91 -70.91 -112.99
C GLN A 773 40.15 -70.05 -112.56
N ALA A 774 41.45 -70.39 -112.63
CA ALA A 774 42.28 -71.37 -113.33
C ALA A 774 42.98 -70.89 -114.63
N LYS A 775 44.25 -70.45 -114.47
CA LYS A 775 45.38 -70.40 -115.46
C LYS A 775 45.23 -69.64 -116.79
N GLU A 776 46.07 -68.61 -116.95
CA GLU A 776 46.80 -68.20 -118.17
C GLU A 776 47.83 -67.10 -117.75
N ASN A 777 48.98 -66.87 -118.39
CA ASN A 777 49.98 -67.77 -118.97
C ASN A 777 51.32 -67.00 -119.05
N GLN A 778 52.47 -67.64 -118.76
CA GLN A 778 53.79 -67.12 -119.15
C GLN A 778 54.20 -67.80 -120.46
N GLU A 779 54.13 -67.12 -121.61
CA GLU A 779 55.01 -67.45 -122.75
C GLU A 779 55.05 -66.35 -123.82
N LEU A 780 56.24 -65.81 -124.11
CA LEU A 780 56.94 -66.04 -125.39
C LEU A 780 58.15 -65.09 -125.59
N THR A 781 59.35 -65.63 -125.37
CA THR A 781 60.59 -65.06 -125.91
C THR A 781 60.92 -65.77 -127.23
N ALA A 782 60.46 -65.23 -128.37
CA ALA A 782 60.94 -65.68 -129.69
C ALA A 782 60.63 -64.70 -130.83
N LYS A 783 61.65 -63.98 -131.34
CA LYS A 783 61.96 -63.73 -132.78
C LYS A 783 62.94 -62.55 -132.97
N LEU A 784 64.24 -62.85 -132.96
CA LEU A 784 65.10 -62.77 -134.16
C LEU A 784 66.54 -63.17 -133.83
N THR A 785 67.11 -63.99 -134.71
CA THR A 785 68.51 -64.45 -134.72
C THR A 785 69.13 -64.15 -136.08
N LEU A 786 70.47 -64.24 -136.18
CA LEU A 786 71.29 -64.23 -137.41
C LEU A 786 71.29 -62.90 -138.20
N PHE A 787 72.41 -62.36 -138.70
CA PHE A 787 73.79 -62.86 -138.92
C PHE A 787 74.80 -61.84 -138.34
N GLU A 788 75.87 -62.23 -137.64
CA GLU A 788 77.18 -62.74 -138.13
C GLU A 788 78.01 -61.79 -139.02
N GLY A 789 79.31 -61.71 -138.73
CA GLY A 789 80.33 -61.82 -139.78
C GLY A 789 81.04 -60.55 -140.28
N GLN A 790 81.92 -59.96 -139.46
CA GLN A 790 83.27 -59.40 -139.79
C GLN A 790 83.60 -58.24 -138.83
N LEU A 791 84.83 -57.96 -138.39
CA LEU A 791 86.13 -58.62 -138.35
C LEU A 791 87.04 -57.55 -137.73
N GLU A 792 87.59 -57.81 -136.55
CA GLU A 792 88.93 -57.40 -136.12
C GLU A 792 89.54 -56.10 -136.73
N VAL A 793 89.36 -54.94 -136.06
CA VAL A 793 90.43 -54.04 -135.54
C VAL A 793 89.81 -52.94 -134.66
N SER A 794 89.82 -53.11 -133.32
CA SER A 794 89.80 -51.99 -132.35
C SER A 794 90.09 -52.39 -130.88
N MET A 795 90.66 -53.59 -130.61
CA MET A 795 90.86 -54.18 -129.27
C MET A 795 91.91 -53.48 -128.36
N LYS A 796 92.03 -52.15 -128.41
CA LYS A 796 92.91 -51.35 -127.52
C LYS A 796 92.23 -50.19 -126.79
N GLU A 797 91.06 -49.72 -127.21
CA GLU A 797 90.36 -48.62 -126.50
C GLU A 797 89.46 -49.12 -125.35
N VAL A 798 88.92 -50.34 -125.46
CA VAL A 798 87.97 -50.93 -124.48
C VAL A 798 88.56 -51.02 -123.07
N SER A 799 89.83 -51.43 -122.96
CA SER A 799 90.51 -51.61 -121.67
C SER A 799 90.62 -50.32 -120.85
N ARG A 800 90.62 -49.16 -121.50
CA ARG A 800 90.68 -47.85 -120.83
C ARG A 800 89.33 -47.47 -120.21
N LEU A 801 88.23 -47.83 -120.85
CA LEU A 801 86.87 -47.56 -120.35
C LEU A 801 86.47 -48.50 -119.20
N GLN A 802 86.91 -49.76 -119.22
CA GLN A 802 86.66 -50.70 -118.12
C GLN A 802 87.25 -50.23 -116.78
N ALA A 803 88.43 -49.59 -116.79
CA ALA A 803 89.07 -49.07 -115.58
C ALA A 803 88.37 -47.83 -114.98
N VAL A 804 87.66 -47.05 -115.78
CA VAL A 804 86.87 -45.90 -115.30
C VAL A 804 85.55 -46.37 -114.68
N VAL A 805 84.90 -47.38 -115.29
CA VAL A 805 83.64 -47.95 -114.80
C VAL A 805 83.83 -48.67 -113.46
N THR A 806 84.97 -49.32 -113.20
CA THR A 806 85.24 -49.90 -111.88
C THR A 806 85.47 -48.84 -110.80
N ASN A 807 86.20 -47.76 -111.11
CA ASN A 807 86.44 -46.66 -110.17
C ASN A 807 85.14 -45.95 -109.76
N LEU A 808 84.29 -45.61 -110.74
CA LEU A 808 82.97 -45.00 -110.46
C LEU A 808 82.05 -45.92 -109.65
N LYS A 809 82.11 -47.24 -109.84
CA LYS A 809 81.36 -48.20 -109.00
C LYS A 809 81.85 -48.19 -107.54
N VAL A 810 83.17 -48.09 -107.32
CA VAL A 810 83.73 -47.99 -105.95
C VAL A 810 83.32 -46.67 -105.28
N GLN A 811 83.35 -45.54 -105.99
CA GLN A 811 82.87 -44.27 -105.43
C GLN A 811 81.37 -44.29 -105.10
N MET A 812 80.55 -44.87 -105.99
CA MET A 812 79.11 -45.06 -105.73
C MET A 812 78.89 -45.93 -104.49
N GLN A 813 79.62 -47.03 -104.35
CA GLN A 813 79.52 -47.92 -103.20
C GLN A 813 79.91 -47.23 -101.89
N ILE A 814 81.01 -46.47 -101.87
CA ILE A 814 81.42 -45.68 -100.69
C ILE A 814 80.32 -44.67 -100.31
N SER A 815 79.71 -43.97 -101.27
CA SER A 815 78.62 -43.02 -100.98
C SER A 815 77.34 -43.69 -100.46
N GLU A 816 77.05 -44.92 -100.89
CA GLU A 816 75.93 -45.70 -100.38
C GLU A 816 76.22 -46.25 -98.98
N GLU A 817 77.47 -46.63 -98.68
CA GLU A 817 77.93 -47.01 -97.33
C GLU A 817 77.92 -45.82 -96.35
N GLU A 818 78.34 -44.61 -96.76
CA GLU A 818 78.22 -43.39 -95.93
C GLU A 818 76.75 -42.99 -95.68
N LYS A 819 75.90 -43.10 -96.70
CA LYS A 819 74.45 -42.89 -96.59
C LYS A 819 73.80 -43.90 -95.63
N GLN A 820 74.14 -45.19 -95.73
CA GLN A 820 73.66 -46.21 -94.78
C GLN A 820 74.17 -45.96 -93.36
N ARG A 821 75.43 -45.53 -93.20
CA ARG A 821 75.99 -45.14 -91.90
C ARG A 821 75.25 -43.95 -91.26
N SER A 822 74.89 -42.96 -92.08
CA SER A 822 74.11 -41.80 -91.64
C SER A 822 72.67 -42.19 -91.29
N GLN A 823 72.06 -43.10 -92.05
CA GLN A 823 70.72 -43.64 -91.80
C GLN A 823 70.66 -44.40 -90.47
N VAL A 824 71.61 -45.31 -90.21
CA VAL A 824 71.70 -46.04 -88.93
C VAL A 824 71.96 -45.08 -87.77
N GLN A 825 72.76 -44.03 -87.97
CA GLN A 825 72.98 -43.01 -86.94
C GLN A 825 71.71 -42.19 -86.64
N LEU A 826 70.90 -41.89 -87.66
CA LEU A 826 69.59 -41.26 -87.49
C LEU A 826 68.65 -42.16 -86.67
N GLU A 827 68.49 -43.42 -87.08
CA GLU A 827 67.63 -44.42 -86.41
C GLU A 827 67.98 -44.60 -84.93
N VAL A 828 69.28 -44.63 -84.58
CA VAL A 828 69.73 -44.66 -83.18
C VAL A 828 69.33 -43.39 -82.42
N THR A 829 69.46 -42.20 -83.02
CA THR A 829 69.02 -40.95 -82.36
C THR A 829 67.50 -40.83 -82.23
N GLU A 830 66.72 -41.39 -83.16
CA GLU A 830 65.27 -41.43 -83.05
C GLU A 830 64.80 -42.40 -81.96
N ALA A 831 65.42 -43.58 -81.86
CA ALA A 831 65.17 -44.51 -80.76
C ALA A 831 65.48 -43.88 -79.39
N GLN A 832 66.62 -43.20 -79.24
CA GLN A 832 66.99 -42.48 -78.01
C GLN A 832 66.01 -41.34 -77.68
N ARG A 833 65.56 -40.57 -78.69
CA ARG A 833 64.55 -39.52 -78.54
C ARG A 833 63.21 -40.09 -78.05
N ASP A 834 62.82 -41.25 -78.55
CA ASP A 834 61.53 -41.85 -78.24
C ASP A 834 61.54 -42.59 -76.88
N GLU A 835 62.68 -43.16 -76.48
CA GLU A 835 62.94 -43.61 -75.11
C GLU A 835 62.88 -42.44 -74.10
N LEU A 836 63.55 -41.32 -74.40
CA LEU A 836 63.49 -40.10 -73.58
C LEU A 836 62.07 -39.53 -73.48
N ARG A 837 61.25 -39.62 -74.54
CA ARG A 837 59.83 -39.24 -74.48
C ARG A 837 59.06 -40.12 -73.50
N SER A 838 59.22 -41.44 -73.60
CA SER A 838 58.58 -42.43 -72.71
C SER A 838 58.94 -42.17 -71.24
N LEU A 839 60.23 -41.93 -70.94
CA LEU A 839 60.69 -41.61 -69.59
C LEU A 839 60.13 -40.26 -69.09
N THR A 840 60.05 -39.25 -69.96
CA THR A 840 59.44 -37.95 -69.62
C THR A 840 57.95 -38.09 -69.30
N GLU A 841 57.22 -38.92 -70.04
CA GLU A 841 55.80 -39.16 -69.85
C GLU A 841 55.51 -39.98 -68.58
N GLN A 842 56.35 -40.97 -68.25
CA GLN A 842 56.31 -41.66 -66.96
C GLN A 842 56.58 -40.70 -65.78
N LEU A 843 57.61 -39.85 -65.87
CA LEU A 843 57.92 -38.86 -64.83
C LEU A 843 56.78 -37.83 -64.66
N LYS A 844 56.13 -37.44 -65.76
CA LYS A 844 54.94 -36.56 -65.73
C LYS A 844 53.77 -37.23 -65.00
N LEU A 845 53.42 -38.47 -65.36
CA LEU A 845 52.36 -39.23 -64.69
C LEU A 845 52.67 -39.45 -63.20
N GLN A 846 53.93 -39.71 -62.85
CA GLN A 846 54.36 -39.83 -61.46
C GLN A 846 54.20 -38.51 -60.70
N ALA A 847 54.57 -37.38 -61.30
CA ALA A 847 54.39 -36.05 -60.70
C ALA A 847 52.91 -35.67 -60.55
N GLU A 848 52.07 -35.99 -61.53
CA GLU A 848 50.61 -35.77 -61.47
C GLU A 848 49.96 -36.59 -60.35
N ALA A 849 50.31 -37.87 -60.19
CA ALA A 849 49.84 -38.70 -59.09
C ALA A 849 50.31 -38.20 -57.71
N LEU A 850 51.55 -37.70 -57.61
CA LEU A 850 52.10 -37.15 -56.36
C LEU A 850 51.42 -35.82 -55.99
N ASN A 851 51.14 -34.96 -56.98
CA ASN A 851 50.36 -33.73 -56.79
C ASN A 851 48.91 -34.02 -56.37
N GLN A 852 48.24 -35.01 -56.98
CA GLN A 852 46.90 -35.43 -56.57
C GLN A 852 46.88 -35.91 -55.11
N LYS A 853 47.87 -36.71 -54.70
CA LYS A 853 48.03 -37.16 -53.30
C LYS A 853 48.25 -35.98 -52.35
N HIS A 854 49.10 -35.03 -52.70
CA HIS A 854 49.36 -33.85 -51.87
C HIS A 854 48.13 -32.94 -51.73
N ILE A 855 47.34 -32.76 -52.81
CA ILE A 855 46.07 -32.03 -52.76
C ILE A 855 45.06 -32.75 -51.85
N ALA A 856 44.98 -34.09 -51.89
CA ALA A 856 44.13 -34.86 -50.99
C ALA A 856 44.55 -34.70 -49.51
N GLU A 857 45.85 -34.74 -49.21
CA GLU A 857 46.41 -34.52 -47.88
C GLU A 857 46.14 -33.10 -47.36
N LEU A 858 46.27 -32.08 -48.20
CA LEU A 858 45.92 -30.69 -47.87
C LEU A 858 44.42 -30.51 -47.60
N MET A 859 43.55 -31.15 -48.41
CA MET A 859 42.09 -31.11 -48.20
C MET A 859 41.69 -31.85 -46.92
N GLU A 860 42.32 -32.99 -46.60
CA GLU A 860 42.09 -33.68 -45.34
C GLU A 860 42.56 -32.85 -44.13
N GLY A 861 43.69 -32.15 -44.25
CA GLY A 861 44.18 -31.18 -43.27
C GLY A 861 43.20 -30.02 -43.05
N LYS A 862 42.71 -29.40 -44.13
CA LYS A 862 41.73 -28.31 -44.07
C LYS A 862 40.40 -28.75 -43.46
N ASN A 863 39.90 -29.93 -43.82
CA ASN A 863 38.67 -30.48 -43.22
C ASN A 863 38.81 -30.72 -41.71
N LYS A 864 40.02 -31.12 -41.24
CA LYS A 864 40.32 -31.24 -39.80
C LYS A 864 40.42 -29.88 -39.11
N GLU A 865 41.01 -28.88 -39.76
CA GLU A 865 41.08 -27.50 -39.26
C GLU A 865 39.67 -26.90 -39.12
N GLU A 866 38.82 -27.02 -40.14
CA GLU A 866 37.42 -26.57 -40.08
C GLU A 866 36.60 -27.27 -38.99
N ALA A 867 36.81 -28.58 -38.78
CA ALA A 867 36.17 -29.31 -37.69
C ALA A 867 36.63 -28.83 -36.30
N LEU A 868 37.93 -28.54 -36.13
CA LEU A 868 38.48 -28.00 -34.88
C LEU A 868 37.99 -26.56 -34.60
N ILE A 869 37.83 -25.73 -35.64
CA ILE A 869 37.23 -24.40 -35.52
C ILE A 869 35.76 -24.52 -35.09
N GLN A 870 34.98 -25.41 -35.72
CA GLN A 870 33.58 -25.65 -35.33
C GLN A 870 33.45 -26.17 -33.89
N GLN A 871 34.35 -27.07 -33.45
CA GLN A 871 34.37 -27.53 -32.06
C GLN A 871 34.69 -26.37 -31.10
N ARG A 872 35.74 -25.59 -31.37
CA ARG A 872 36.11 -24.41 -30.57
C ARG A 872 34.95 -23.43 -30.45
N ASP A 873 34.24 -23.16 -31.54
CA ASP A 873 33.16 -22.18 -31.55
C ASP A 873 31.91 -22.68 -30.79
N GLN A 874 31.68 -24.01 -30.79
CA GLN A 874 30.69 -24.65 -29.90
C GLN A 874 31.11 -24.59 -28.43
N GLU A 875 32.38 -24.83 -28.11
CA GLU A 875 32.92 -24.74 -26.74
C GLU A 875 32.89 -23.31 -26.20
N VAL A 876 33.26 -22.31 -27.01
CA VAL A 876 33.16 -20.88 -26.67
C VAL A 876 31.71 -20.46 -26.44
N LYS A 877 30.77 -20.93 -27.29
CA LYS A 877 29.35 -20.67 -27.08
C LYS A 877 28.83 -21.31 -25.78
N ALA A 878 29.17 -22.58 -25.54
CA ALA A 878 28.78 -23.27 -24.31
C ALA A 878 29.36 -22.57 -23.06
N HIS A 879 30.59 -22.05 -23.13
CA HIS A 879 31.18 -21.23 -22.07
C HIS A 879 30.45 -19.91 -21.84
N ALA A 880 29.99 -19.23 -22.89
CA ALA A 880 29.20 -18.01 -22.79
C ALA A 880 27.81 -18.29 -22.18
N ASP A 881 27.13 -19.34 -22.64
CA ASP A 881 25.83 -19.78 -22.10
C ASP A 881 25.95 -20.17 -20.61
N LEU A 882 27.04 -20.86 -20.22
CA LEU A 882 27.33 -21.19 -18.82
C LEU A 882 27.66 -19.94 -17.99
N ALA A 883 28.43 -18.99 -18.51
CA ALA A 883 28.76 -17.74 -17.82
C ALA A 883 27.51 -16.88 -17.59
N ASN A 884 26.60 -16.80 -18.57
CA ASN A 884 25.31 -16.12 -18.43
C ASN A 884 24.44 -16.79 -17.34
N SER A 885 24.41 -18.13 -17.30
CA SER A 885 23.71 -18.87 -16.25
C SER A 885 24.30 -18.64 -14.86
N VAL A 886 25.64 -18.61 -14.72
CA VAL A 886 26.31 -18.28 -13.46
C VAL A 886 26.01 -16.84 -13.02
N ALA A 887 26.01 -15.88 -13.95
CA ALA A 887 25.66 -14.49 -13.65
C ALA A 887 24.22 -14.36 -13.12
N ALA A 888 23.25 -15.00 -13.77
CA ALA A 888 21.85 -15.02 -13.33
C ALA A 888 21.67 -15.65 -11.93
N ILE A 889 22.31 -16.81 -11.68
CA ILE A 889 22.29 -17.46 -10.36
C ILE A 889 22.95 -16.56 -9.30
N GLN A 890 24.00 -15.82 -9.66
CA GLN A 890 24.69 -14.92 -8.75
C GLN A 890 23.85 -13.66 -8.43
N GLU A 891 23.02 -13.19 -9.37
CA GLU A 891 22.01 -12.16 -9.15
C GLU A 891 20.86 -12.66 -8.26
N GLU A 892 20.31 -13.85 -8.51
CA GLU A 892 19.33 -14.50 -7.63
C GLU A 892 19.86 -14.67 -6.19
N VAL A 893 21.10 -15.14 -6.03
CA VAL A 893 21.76 -15.24 -4.72
C VAL A 893 21.96 -13.86 -4.07
N SER A 894 22.17 -12.80 -4.84
CA SER A 894 22.28 -11.43 -4.31
C SER A 894 20.93 -10.89 -3.80
N THR A 895 19.85 -11.11 -4.55
CA THR A 895 18.49 -10.67 -4.19
C THR A 895 17.94 -11.46 -3.01
N LEU A 896 18.16 -12.78 -2.96
CA LEU A 896 17.82 -13.62 -1.80
C LEU A 896 18.61 -13.22 -0.54
N LYS A 897 19.89 -12.84 -0.66
CA LYS A 897 20.66 -12.27 0.47
C LYS A 897 20.08 -10.94 0.94
N ALA A 898 19.68 -10.05 0.02
CA ALA A 898 19.05 -8.78 0.39
C ALA A 898 17.71 -8.99 1.10
N GLN A 899 16.87 -9.92 0.61
CA GLN A 899 15.61 -10.29 1.26
C GLN A 899 15.83 -10.90 2.65
N ASN A 900 16.79 -11.81 2.80
CA ASN A 900 17.11 -12.42 4.10
C ASN A 900 17.65 -11.38 5.10
N ASN A 901 18.51 -10.47 4.67
CA ASN A 901 18.99 -9.36 5.50
C ASN A 901 17.83 -8.44 5.95
N ARG A 902 16.90 -8.13 5.05
CA ARG A 902 15.68 -7.36 5.37
C ARG A 902 14.81 -8.09 6.40
N LEU A 903 14.53 -9.38 6.19
CA LEU A 903 13.77 -10.20 7.13
C LEU A 903 14.47 -10.31 8.49
N ALA A 904 15.80 -10.32 8.54
CA ALA A 904 16.57 -10.31 9.79
C ALA A 904 16.42 -8.98 10.56
N VAL A 905 16.37 -7.84 9.85
CA VAL A 905 16.08 -6.52 10.45
C VAL A 905 14.64 -6.48 10.97
N GLU A 906 13.65 -6.84 10.14
CA GLU A 906 12.23 -6.88 10.53
C GLU A 906 12.01 -7.81 11.75
N ASN A 907 12.69 -8.97 11.83
CA ASN A 907 12.65 -9.86 13.00
C ASN A 907 13.33 -9.27 14.25
N ASN A 908 14.33 -8.39 14.10
CA ASN A 908 14.95 -7.70 15.23
C ASN A 908 14.05 -6.56 15.72
N GLU A 909 13.43 -5.79 14.82
CA GLU A 909 12.47 -4.74 15.14
C GLU A 909 11.24 -5.29 15.87
N ILE A 910 10.70 -6.43 15.43
CA ILE A 910 9.61 -7.14 16.10
C ILE A 910 10.03 -7.59 17.51
N ARG A 911 11.26 -8.11 17.67
CA ARG A 911 11.79 -8.53 18.98
C ARG A 911 11.98 -7.34 19.92
N GLU A 912 12.53 -6.23 19.42
CA GLU A 912 12.62 -4.97 20.15
C GLU A 912 11.25 -4.42 20.54
N GLY A 913 10.26 -4.46 19.64
CA GLY A 913 8.89 -4.05 19.90
C GLY A 913 8.24 -4.89 21.01
N LEU A 914 8.46 -6.20 20.99
CA LEU A 914 8.02 -7.11 22.04
C LEU A 914 8.76 -6.88 23.37
N HIS A 915 10.05 -6.53 23.35
CA HIS A 915 10.76 -6.13 24.57
C HIS A 915 10.21 -4.82 25.15
N ARG A 916 10.00 -3.78 24.33
CA ARG A 916 9.36 -2.51 24.76
C ARG A 916 7.98 -2.75 25.36
N ALA A 917 7.11 -3.46 24.66
CA ALA A 917 5.76 -3.77 25.14
C ALA A 917 5.77 -4.57 26.47
N ASN A 918 6.76 -5.44 26.69
CA ASN A 918 6.92 -6.13 27.98
C ASN A 918 7.42 -5.21 29.10
N THR A 919 8.30 -4.23 28.80
CA THR A 919 8.72 -3.20 29.76
C THR A 919 7.55 -2.26 30.11
N GLU A 920 6.85 -1.74 29.11
CA GLU A 920 5.64 -0.92 29.26
C GLU A 920 4.58 -1.65 30.08
N MET A 921 4.35 -2.95 29.82
CA MET A 921 3.43 -3.78 30.59
C MET A 921 3.90 -4.01 32.05
N ALA A 922 5.21 -4.10 32.30
CA ALA A 922 5.75 -4.19 33.65
C ALA A 922 5.61 -2.87 34.43
N GLU A 923 5.83 -1.73 33.76
CA GLU A 923 5.62 -0.39 34.32
C GLU A 923 4.13 -0.13 34.62
N LEU A 924 3.24 -0.48 33.70
CA LEU A 924 1.80 -0.48 33.93
C LEU A 924 1.43 -1.39 35.11
N GLY A 925 2.01 -2.59 35.20
CA GLY A 925 1.86 -3.48 36.37
C GLY A 925 2.29 -2.83 37.69
N MET A 926 3.43 -2.14 37.71
CA MET A 926 3.91 -1.40 38.89
C MET A 926 2.99 -0.23 39.26
N THR A 927 2.50 0.54 38.28
CA THR A 927 1.55 1.64 38.54
C THR A 927 0.19 1.13 39.04
N ILE A 928 -0.31 0.00 38.53
CA ILE A 928 -1.54 -0.64 39.01
C ILE A 928 -1.37 -1.12 40.46
N CYS A 929 -0.22 -1.69 40.80
CA CYS A 929 0.10 -2.06 42.18
C CYS A 929 0.16 -0.84 43.11
N LYS A 930 0.79 0.26 42.68
CA LYS A 930 0.83 1.53 43.42
C LYS A 930 -0.57 2.11 43.64
N LEU A 931 -1.36 2.25 42.57
CA LEU A 931 -2.71 2.79 42.62
C LEU A 931 -3.66 1.93 43.47
N ASN A 932 -3.49 0.61 43.48
CA ASN A 932 -4.24 -0.27 44.39
C ASN A 932 -3.83 -0.10 45.86
N ALA A 933 -2.56 0.18 46.16
CA ALA A 933 -2.11 0.49 47.53
C ALA A 933 -2.69 1.84 48.01
N GLU A 934 -2.57 2.89 47.20
CA GLU A 934 -3.14 4.22 47.48
C GLU A 934 -4.68 4.16 47.65
N LYS A 935 -5.35 3.34 46.83
CA LYS A 935 -6.80 3.07 46.92
C LYS A 935 -7.20 2.34 48.20
N GLU A 936 -6.40 1.40 48.70
CA GLU A 936 -6.72 0.70 49.96
C GLU A 936 -6.36 1.54 51.20
N GLU A 937 -5.29 2.34 51.13
CA GLU A 937 -5.01 3.36 52.16
C GLU A 937 -6.16 4.37 52.25
N ALA A 938 -6.66 4.87 51.11
CA ALA A 938 -7.85 5.71 51.07
C ALA A 938 -9.09 5.00 51.65
N ARG A 939 -9.28 3.70 51.39
CA ARG A 939 -10.39 2.91 51.97
C ARG A 939 -10.28 2.74 53.48
N GLU A 940 -9.07 2.53 54.03
CA GLU A 940 -8.85 2.50 55.48
C GLU A 940 -9.13 3.88 56.11
N LEU A 941 -8.70 4.97 55.46
CA LEU A 941 -9.02 6.34 55.90
C LEU A 941 -10.53 6.61 55.89
N TRP A 942 -11.25 6.19 54.84
CA TRP A 942 -12.71 6.30 54.78
C TRP A 942 -13.40 5.44 55.84
N ARG A 943 -12.92 4.21 56.11
CA ARG A 943 -13.43 3.36 57.20
C ARG A 943 -13.19 3.98 58.58
N GLY A 944 -12.03 4.60 58.79
CA GLY A 944 -11.74 5.39 59.99
C GLY A 944 -12.67 6.59 60.16
N LYS A 945 -12.94 7.34 59.08
CA LYS A 945 -13.89 8.48 59.14
C LYS A 945 -15.35 8.07 59.30
N ALA A 946 -15.77 6.92 58.76
CA ALA A 946 -17.09 6.37 59.06
C ALA A 946 -17.25 6.06 60.56
N ALA A 947 -16.24 5.44 61.19
CA ALA A 947 -16.25 5.17 62.63
C ALA A 947 -16.21 6.45 63.51
N GLU A 948 -15.48 7.49 63.07
CA GLU A 948 -15.52 8.81 63.73
C GLU A 948 -16.89 9.50 63.63
N ILE A 949 -17.65 9.26 62.55
CA ILE A 949 -19.01 9.79 62.37
C ILE A 949 -19.99 9.00 63.25
N GLU A 950 -19.93 7.67 63.22
CA GLU A 950 -20.85 6.81 64.00
C GLU A 950 -20.76 7.09 65.51
N GLU A 951 -19.55 7.30 66.07
CA GLU A 951 -19.42 7.66 67.49
C GLU A 951 -19.87 9.11 67.80
N ARG A 952 -19.83 10.01 66.81
CA ARG A 952 -20.44 11.35 66.95
C ARG A 952 -21.96 11.28 66.91
N GLU A 953 -22.55 10.39 66.10
CA GLU A 953 -23.98 10.14 66.06
C GLU A 953 -24.46 9.58 67.41
N ARG A 954 -23.77 8.57 67.96
CA ARG A 954 -24.04 8.06 69.33
C ARG A 954 -23.85 9.14 70.40
N LEU A 955 -22.91 10.08 70.25
CA LEU A 955 -22.78 11.24 71.16
C LEU A 955 -23.99 12.18 71.05
N VAL A 956 -24.51 12.42 69.85
CA VAL A 956 -25.72 13.24 69.63
C VAL A 956 -26.96 12.55 70.22
N GLU A 957 -27.13 11.24 70.02
CA GLU A 957 -28.24 10.47 70.62
C GLU A 957 -28.23 10.58 72.16
N ARG A 958 -27.08 10.35 72.80
CA ARG A 958 -26.92 10.49 74.27
C ARG A 958 -27.21 11.91 74.77
N LEU A 959 -26.88 12.94 73.97
CA LEU A 959 -27.22 14.33 74.28
C LEU A 959 -28.72 14.62 74.08
N GLU A 960 -29.38 13.99 73.12
CA GLU A 960 -30.83 14.08 72.96
C GLU A 960 -31.59 13.38 74.09
N GLU A 961 -31.13 12.23 74.57
CA GLU A 961 -31.71 11.54 75.72
C GLU A 961 -31.63 12.41 76.98
N CYS A 962 -30.43 12.90 77.32
CA CYS A 962 -30.23 13.85 78.42
C CYS A 962 -31.11 15.12 78.28
N LYS A 963 -31.29 15.64 77.06
CA LYS A 963 -32.20 16.75 76.77
C LYS A 963 -33.68 16.38 77.01
N LYS A 964 -34.10 15.16 76.68
CA LYS A 964 -35.47 14.64 76.94
C LYS A 964 -35.70 14.46 78.44
N GLU A 965 -34.72 13.92 79.18
CA GLU A 965 -34.75 13.81 80.65
C GLU A 965 -34.90 15.19 81.32
N LEU A 966 -34.06 16.16 80.96
CA LEU A 966 -34.15 17.54 81.47
C LEU A 966 -35.47 18.23 81.11
N GLN A 967 -36.08 17.90 79.96
CA GLN A 967 -37.42 18.39 79.61
C GLN A 967 -38.52 17.77 80.47
N LEU A 968 -38.44 16.47 80.78
CA LEU A 968 -39.36 15.80 81.71
C LEU A 968 -39.22 16.36 83.12
N GLU A 969 -37.99 16.58 83.60
CA GLU A 969 -37.72 17.17 84.91
C GLU A 969 -38.25 18.63 84.99
N ASN A 970 -38.05 19.44 83.94
CA ASN A 970 -38.59 20.80 83.90
C ASN A 970 -40.14 20.82 83.90
N ASN A 971 -40.77 19.87 83.21
CA ASN A 971 -42.23 19.70 83.25
C ASN A 971 -42.71 19.25 84.64
N HIS A 972 -42.01 18.33 85.29
CA HIS A 972 -42.30 17.92 86.67
C HIS A 972 -42.21 19.09 87.66
N PHE A 973 -41.15 19.91 87.59
CA PHE A 973 -41.05 21.12 88.40
C PHE A 973 -42.14 22.16 88.09
N ARG A 974 -42.61 22.27 86.84
CA ARG A 974 -43.77 23.11 86.49
C ARG A 974 -45.08 22.59 87.06
N GLU A 975 -45.24 21.26 87.17
CA GLU A 975 -46.44 20.66 87.78
C GLU A 975 -46.40 20.73 89.31
N GLU A 976 -45.23 20.56 89.95
CA GLU A 976 -45.03 20.93 91.35
C GLU A 976 -45.36 22.41 91.60
N LEU A 977 -44.91 23.31 90.71
CA LEU A 977 -45.18 24.74 90.83
C LEU A 977 -46.68 25.01 90.76
N LYS A 978 -47.40 24.44 89.79
CA LYS A 978 -48.87 24.54 89.68
C LYS A 978 -49.60 23.98 90.91
N GLN A 979 -49.11 22.88 91.50
CA GLN A 979 -49.66 22.36 92.75
C GLN A 979 -49.41 23.35 93.90
N LYS A 980 -48.22 23.95 93.99
CA LYS A 980 -47.89 24.98 94.99
C LYS A 980 -48.69 26.28 94.78
N GLU A 981 -48.97 26.66 93.54
CA GLU A 981 -49.87 27.75 93.13
C GLU A 981 -51.36 27.48 93.47
N SER A 982 -51.73 26.24 93.81
CA SER A 982 -53.10 25.90 94.26
C SER A 982 -53.32 26.07 95.78
N LEU A 983 -52.25 26.19 96.58
CA LEU A 983 -52.38 26.43 98.04
C LEU A 983 -53.25 27.65 98.39
N PRO A 984 -53.19 28.80 97.69
CA PRO A 984 -54.07 29.94 97.94
C PRO A 984 -55.56 29.58 97.90
N GLY A 985 -55.99 28.66 97.02
CA GLY A 985 -57.39 28.20 96.98
C GLY A 985 -57.78 27.38 98.22
N ILE A 986 -56.87 26.54 98.71
CA ILE A 986 -57.05 25.77 99.95
C ILE A 986 -57.06 26.71 101.17
N VAL A 987 -56.20 27.72 101.18
CA VAL A 987 -56.16 28.77 102.21
C VAL A 987 -57.46 29.60 102.20
N MET A 988 -57.98 29.96 101.03
CA MET A 988 -59.27 30.65 100.92
C MET A 988 -60.45 29.80 101.43
N GLU A 989 -60.48 28.49 101.17
CA GLU A 989 -61.51 27.61 101.74
C GLU A 989 -61.40 27.50 103.26
N LEU A 990 -60.18 27.44 103.82
CA LEU A 990 -59.95 27.48 105.27
C LEU A 990 -60.32 28.84 105.88
N GLN A 991 -60.04 29.97 105.19
CA GLN A 991 -60.50 31.30 105.59
C GLN A 991 -62.02 31.41 105.56
N ARG A 992 -62.70 30.83 104.56
CA ARG A 992 -64.17 30.79 104.47
C ARG A 992 -64.81 29.97 105.60
N GLN A 993 -64.13 28.94 106.09
CA GLN A 993 -64.55 28.18 107.27
C GLN A 993 -64.30 28.96 108.59
N LEU A 994 -63.21 29.73 108.66
CA LEU A 994 -62.93 30.65 109.77
C LEU A 994 -63.94 31.81 109.82
N GLU A 995 -64.30 32.38 108.67
CA GLU A 995 -65.28 33.47 108.55
C GLU A 995 -66.68 33.03 109.02
N LYS A 996 -67.05 31.77 108.79
CA LYS A 996 -68.29 31.17 109.33
C LYS A 996 -68.32 31.08 110.86
N THR A 997 -67.19 30.85 111.53
CA THR A 997 -67.14 30.86 113.00
C THR A 997 -66.96 32.28 113.56
N GLN A 998 -66.23 33.14 112.85
CA GLN A 998 -66.00 34.55 113.22
C GLN A 998 -67.28 35.39 113.20
N ASN A 999 -68.23 35.10 112.30
CA ASN A 999 -69.56 35.71 112.29
C ASN A 999 -70.40 35.39 113.55
N HIS A 1000 -70.02 34.39 114.36
CA HIS A 1000 -70.64 34.12 115.66
C HIS A 1000 -70.02 34.94 116.81
N MET A 1001 -68.86 35.58 116.60
CA MET A 1001 -68.20 36.48 117.56
C MET A 1001 -68.48 37.97 117.33
N GLN A 1002 -69.25 38.32 116.29
CA GLN A 1002 -69.53 39.72 115.92
C GLN A 1002 -70.32 40.50 117.01
N GLY A 1003 -70.96 39.82 117.97
CA GLY A 1003 -71.67 40.44 119.10
C GLY A 1003 -70.81 40.91 120.29
N VAL A 1004 -69.48 40.76 120.24
CA VAL A 1004 -68.57 41.19 121.32
C VAL A 1004 -67.73 42.42 120.93
N LYS A 1005 -67.83 42.89 119.68
CA LYS A 1005 -66.95 43.91 119.09
C LYS A 1005 -67.14 45.34 119.61
N ASP A 1006 -68.19 45.64 120.36
CA ASP A 1006 -68.49 47.00 120.83
C ASP A 1006 -67.60 47.46 122.01
N SER A 1007 -66.83 46.56 122.63
CA SER A 1007 -66.12 46.84 123.89
C SER A 1007 -64.69 47.37 123.75
N CYS A 1008 -64.00 47.16 122.63
CA CYS A 1008 -62.54 47.38 122.52
C CYS A 1008 -62.16 48.40 121.44
N ARG A 1009 -62.76 49.59 121.53
CA ARG A 1009 -62.48 50.74 120.66
C ARG A 1009 -61.19 51.50 121.03
N GLU A 1010 -60.38 50.95 121.93
CA GLU A 1010 -59.28 51.67 122.62
C GLU A 1010 -57.86 51.22 122.21
N GLU A 1011 -57.65 50.01 121.69
CA GLU A 1011 -56.30 49.53 121.28
C GLU A 1011 -55.89 49.97 119.86
N ILE A 1012 -56.35 51.15 119.44
CA ILE A 1012 -56.03 51.77 118.14
C ILE A 1012 -54.55 52.18 118.04
N ASP A 1013 -53.85 52.38 119.16
CA ASP A 1013 -52.46 52.87 119.20
C ASP A 1013 -51.38 51.84 118.80
N ALA A 1014 -51.66 50.53 118.83
CA ALA A 1014 -50.67 49.50 118.50
C ALA A 1014 -50.35 49.36 116.99
N ILE A 1015 -51.25 49.86 116.14
CA ILE A 1015 -51.15 49.83 114.66
C ILE A 1015 -49.87 50.52 114.14
N LYS A 1016 -49.28 51.41 114.96
CA LYS A 1016 -48.05 52.17 114.70
C LYS A 1016 -46.80 51.31 114.43
N PHE A 1017 -46.80 50.01 114.77
CA PHE A 1017 -45.62 49.15 114.68
C PHE A 1017 -45.47 48.40 113.33
N GLN A 1018 -46.53 48.28 112.52
CA GLN A 1018 -46.46 47.55 111.25
C GLN A 1018 -45.77 48.35 110.12
N MET A 1019 -46.00 49.66 110.04
CA MET A 1019 -45.49 50.53 108.95
C MET A 1019 -43.95 50.53 108.82
N SER A 1020 -43.23 50.23 109.91
CA SER A 1020 -41.76 50.11 109.92
C SER A 1020 -41.23 48.86 109.18
N SER A 1021 -42.06 47.83 108.96
CA SER A 1021 -41.61 46.57 108.33
C SER A 1021 -41.62 46.63 106.80
N GLU A 1022 -42.58 47.33 106.20
CA GLU A 1022 -42.79 47.36 104.75
C GLU A 1022 -41.72 48.18 104.01
N THR A 1023 -41.29 49.29 104.63
CA THR A 1023 -40.25 50.20 104.08
C THR A 1023 -38.95 49.45 103.74
N MET A 1024 -38.56 48.48 104.56
CA MET A 1024 -37.31 47.73 104.36
C MET A 1024 -37.41 46.69 103.23
N ASN A 1025 -38.61 46.21 102.91
CA ASN A 1025 -38.86 45.23 101.86
C ASN A 1025 -38.78 45.87 100.45
N HIS A 1026 -39.31 47.10 100.31
CA HIS A 1026 -39.21 47.86 99.05
C HIS A 1026 -37.76 48.21 98.66
N GLN A 1027 -36.86 48.37 99.63
CA GLN A 1027 -35.45 48.66 99.36
C GLN A 1027 -34.66 47.45 98.79
N GLY A 1028 -35.10 46.22 99.07
CA GLY A 1028 -34.52 45.00 98.49
C GLY A 1028 -34.86 44.84 97.01
N ASN A 1029 -36.14 44.99 96.66
CA ASN A 1029 -36.63 44.79 95.29
C ASN A 1029 -36.02 45.80 94.29
N LEU A 1030 -35.76 47.04 94.73
CA LEU A 1030 -35.09 48.06 93.91
C LEU A 1030 -33.65 47.67 93.51
N LYS A 1031 -32.92 46.90 94.33
CA LYS A 1031 -31.59 46.40 93.94
C LYS A 1031 -31.67 45.29 92.89
N SER A 1032 -32.57 44.32 93.08
CA SER A 1032 -32.73 43.21 92.14
C SER A 1032 -33.10 43.69 90.73
N LEU A 1033 -34.02 44.66 90.64
CA LEU A 1033 -34.39 45.31 89.37
C LEU A 1033 -33.20 46.09 88.75
N SER A 1034 -32.36 46.73 89.56
CA SER A 1034 -31.17 47.44 89.07
C SER A 1034 -30.13 46.51 88.46
N GLU A 1035 -29.91 45.32 89.04
CA GLU A 1035 -28.93 44.35 88.54
C GLU A 1035 -29.41 43.66 87.25
N GLN A 1036 -30.71 43.35 87.16
CA GLN A 1036 -31.32 42.82 85.93
C GLN A 1036 -31.27 43.84 84.77
N LEU A 1037 -31.52 45.12 85.05
CA LEU A 1037 -31.49 46.18 84.04
C LEU A 1037 -30.09 46.37 83.44
N GLU A 1038 -29.04 46.33 84.26
CA GLU A 1038 -27.66 46.46 83.76
C GLU A 1038 -27.21 45.19 83.01
N GLN A 1039 -27.66 43.98 83.40
CA GLN A 1039 -27.43 42.76 82.59
C GLN A 1039 -28.11 42.82 81.21
N CYS A 1040 -29.34 43.34 81.13
CA CYS A 1040 -30.02 43.55 79.84
C CYS A 1040 -29.26 44.56 78.96
N LYS A 1041 -28.71 45.61 79.56
CA LYS A 1041 -27.95 46.67 78.89
C LYS A 1041 -26.60 46.19 78.34
N VAL A 1042 -25.91 45.29 79.05
CA VAL A 1042 -24.69 44.61 78.54
C VAL A 1042 -25.03 43.75 77.31
N LYS A 1043 -26.08 42.92 77.39
CA LYS A 1043 -26.56 42.12 76.25
C LYS A 1043 -26.96 43.00 75.07
N LEU A 1044 -27.61 44.14 75.31
CA LEU A 1044 -27.98 45.10 74.28
C LEU A 1044 -26.74 45.72 73.59
N GLN A 1045 -25.68 46.04 74.33
CA GLN A 1045 -24.41 46.51 73.74
C GLN A 1045 -23.68 45.41 72.95
N GLU A 1046 -23.82 44.14 73.33
CA GLU A 1046 -23.22 43.01 72.64
C GLU A 1046 -23.96 42.70 71.33
N GLU A 1047 -25.30 42.69 71.33
CA GLU A 1047 -26.10 42.63 70.11
C GLU A 1047 -25.90 43.86 69.21
N GLN A 1048 -25.74 45.07 69.77
CA GLN A 1048 -25.44 46.25 68.97
C GLN A 1048 -24.03 46.20 68.36
N ARG A 1049 -23.05 45.55 69.01
CA ARG A 1049 -21.75 45.23 68.38
C ARG A 1049 -21.90 44.22 67.23
N LYS A 1050 -22.70 43.16 67.42
CA LYS A 1050 -22.99 42.18 66.35
C LYS A 1050 -23.69 42.85 65.16
N ALA A 1051 -24.68 43.70 65.42
CA ALA A 1051 -25.37 44.49 64.39
C ALA A 1051 -24.40 45.38 63.61
N SER A 1052 -23.49 46.11 64.27
CA SER A 1052 -22.47 46.91 63.58
C SER A 1052 -21.48 46.07 62.77
N ASN A 1053 -21.09 44.88 63.25
CA ASN A 1053 -20.24 43.96 62.49
C ASN A 1053 -20.97 43.39 61.25
N LEU A 1054 -22.24 43.04 61.38
CA LEU A 1054 -23.09 42.61 60.26
C LEU A 1054 -23.31 43.75 59.26
N GLN A 1055 -23.54 44.98 59.73
CA GLN A 1055 -23.65 46.18 58.89
C GLN A 1055 -22.37 46.41 58.07
N ALA A 1056 -21.20 46.31 58.70
CA ALA A 1056 -19.91 46.42 58.03
C ALA A 1056 -19.68 45.28 57.01
N LYS A 1057 -20.13 44.06 57.33
CA LYS A 1057 -20.06 42.91 56.41
C LYS A 1057 -21.03 43.05 55.23
N VAL A 1058 -22.20 43.65 55.44
CA VAL A 1058 -23.14 44.01 54.36
C VAL A 1058 -22.53 45.06 53.43
N THR A 1059 -21.92 46.13 53.94
CA THR A 1059 -21.25 47.11 53.06
C THR A 1059 -20.02 46.55 52.34
N GLN A 1060 -19.30 45.60 52.94
CA GLN A 1060 -18.25 44.86 52.22
C GLN A 1060 -18.85 44.06 51.06
N LEU A 1061 -19.88 43.25 51.33
CA LEU A 1061 -20.54 42.43 50.31
C LEU A 1061 -21.23 43.27 49.22
N GLN A 1062 -21.69 44.48 49.54
CA GLN A 1062 -22.22 45.43 48.55
C GLN A 1062 -21.13 45.91 47.60
N GLY A 1063 -19.94 46.30 48.11
CA GLY A 1063 -18.80 46.67 47.26
C GLY A 1063 -18.30 45.52 46.39
N GLU A 1064 -18.14 44.32 46.97
CA GLU A 1064 -17.79 43.10 46.22
C GLU A 1064 -18.82 42.81 45.11
N ASN A 1065 -20.12 43.04 45.38
CA ASN A 1065 -21.18 42.84 44.38
C ASN A 1065 -21.24 43.95 43.30
N GLU A 1066 -20.83 45.18 43.61
CA GLU A 1066 -20.65 46.24 42.61
C GLU A 1066 -19.43 45.96 41.70
N GLU A 1067 -18.33 45.44 42.24
CA GLU A 1067 -17.18 44.96 41.44
C GLU A 1067 -17.59 43.79 40.54
N TYR A 1068 -18.38 42.83 41.03
CA TYR A 1068 -18.92 41.76 40.19
C TYR A 1068 -19.89 42.27 39.11
N LEU A 1069 -20.75 43.24 39.40
CA LEU A 1069 -21.64 43.86 38.40
C LEU A 1069 -20.85 44.59 37.30
N GLN A 1070 -19.80 45.32 37.66
CA GLN A 1070 -18.92 45.94 36.67
C GLN A 1070 -18.22 44.87 35.82
N LEU A 1071 -17.64 43.85 36.45
CA LEU A 1071 -16.96 42.76 35.73
C LEU A 1071 -17.90 42.02 34.77
N VAL A 1072 -19.15 41.76 35.16
CA VAL A 1072 -20.19 41.21 34.27
C VAL A 1072 -20.42 42.13 33.08
N SER A 1073 -20.60 43.43 33.29
CA SER A 1073 -20.81 44.39 32.18
C SER A 1073 -19.62 44.44 31.20
N GLU A 1074 -18.38 44.27 31.69
CA GLU A 1074 -17.18 44.18 30.87
C GLU A 1074 -17.11 42.85 30.09
N LYS A 1075 -17.60 41.74 30.66
CA LYS A 1075 -17.74 40.46 29.93
C LYS A 1075 -18.84 40.54 28.87
N ASP A 1076 -19.99 41.14 29.16
CA ASP A 1076 -21.09 41.29 28.21
C ASP A 1076 -20.67 42.17 27.01
N ALA A 1077 -19.91 43.25 27.26
CA ALA A 1077 -19.31 44.06 26.21
C ALA A 1077 -18.31 43.26 25.34
N HIS A 1078 -17.50 42.40 25.96
CA HIS A 1078 -16.59 41.52 25.23
C HIS A 1078 -17.34 40.45 24.42
N ILE A 1079 -18.39 39.83 24.99
CA ILE A 1079 -19.24 38.84 24.32
C ILE A 1079 -19.89 39.47 23.08
N THR A 1080 -20.51 40.65 23.25
CA THR A 1080 -21.11 41.42 22.16
C THR A 1080 -20.12 41.69 21.02
N LYS A 1081 -18.86 42.04 21.36
CA LYS A 1081 -17.79 42.23 20.37
C LYS A 1081 -17.42 40.94 19.64
N THR A 1082 -17.26 39.82 20.36
CA THR A 1082 -16.97 38.53 19.73
C THR A 1082 -18.13 38.04 18.84
N GLU A 1083 -19.37 38.27 19.24
CA GLU A 1083 -20.54 37.97 18.38
C GLU A 1083 -20.53 38.78 17.09
N SER A 1084 -20.17 40.07 17.10
CA SER A 1084 -20.08 40.84 15.86
C SER A 1084 -19.05 40.24 14.89
N THR A 1085 -17.85 39.88 15.37
CA THR A 1085 -16.83 39.24 14.52
C THR A 1085 -17.23 37.85 14.04
N ILE A 1086 -18.02 37.10 14.82
CA ILE A 1086 -18.57 35.81 14.39
C ILE A 1086 -19.55 36.04 13.23
N ARG A 1087 -20.53 36.93 13.38
CA ARG A 1087 -21.52 37.25 12.33
C ARG A 1087 -20.88 37.79 11.04
N GLU A 1088 -19.78 38.54 11.15
CA GLU A 1088 -18.96 38.97 10.01
C GLU A 1088 -18.33 37.76 9.29
N SER A 1089 -17.68 36.85 10.01
CA SER A 1089 -17.10 35.64 9.41
C SER A 1089 -18.15 34.66 8.86
N GLU A 1090 -19.34 34.56 9.45
CA GLU A 1090 -20.46 33.78 8.91
C GLU A 1090 -20.94 34.35 7.56
N SER A 1091 -20.99 35.68 7.43
CA SER A 1091 -21.31 36.37 6.17
C SER A 1091 -20.26 36.11 5.10
N GLU A 1092 -18.97 36.15 5.43
CA GLU A 1092 -17.89 35.80 4.49
C GLU A 1092 -17.95 34.32 4.06
N ILE A 1093 -18.18 33.40 5.00
CA ILE A 1093 -18.40 31.97 4.70
C ILE A 1093 -19.61 31.78 3.79
N GLN A 1094 -20.70 32.53 3.99
CA GLN A 1094 -21.89 32.46 3.13
C GLN A 1094 -21.61 33.01 1.71
N GLN A 1095 -20.79 34.06 1.58
CA GLN A 1095 -20.33 34.55 0.28
C GLN A 1095 -19.43 33.52 -0.43
N LEU A 1096 -18.43 32.96 0.25
CA LEU A 1096 -17.56 31.90 -0.29
C LEU A 1096 -18.35 30.65 -0.71
N LYS A 1097 -19.40 30.30 0.04
CA LYS A 1097 -20.29 29.19 -0.29
C LYS A 1097 -21.10 29.46 -1.58
N SER A 1098 -21.56 30.69 -1.78
CA SER A 1098 -22.31 31.05 -3.00
C SER A 1098 -21.42 31.13 -4.25
N THR A 1099 -20.19 31.64 -4.13
CA THR A 1099 -19.22 31.63 -5.25
C THR A 1099 -18.77 30.21 -5.58
N GLY A 1100 -18.56 29.35 -4.57
CA GLY A 1100 -18.31 27.91 -4.76
C GLY A 1100 -19.44 27.19 -5.49
N SER A 1101 -20.71 27.46 -5.14
CA SER A 1101 -21.87 26.91 -5.86
C SER A 1101 -21.92 27.36 -7.33
N SER A 1102 -21.69 28.65 -7.60
CA SER A 1102 -21.65 29.19 -8.97
C SER A 1102 -20.52 28.57 -9.81
N ALA A 1103 -19.34 28.36 -9.23
CA ALA A 1103 -18.23 27.67 -9.89
C ALA A 1103 -18.57 26.19 -10.19
N GLN A 1104 -19.33 25.52 -9.31
CA GLN A 1104 -19.78 24.15 -9.53
C GLN A 1104 -20.83 24.05 -10.66
N GLU A 1105 -21.75 25.00 -10.77
CA GLU A 1105 -22.71 25.08 -11.89
C GLU A 1105 -22.00 25.37 -13.23
N ALA A 1106 -20.99 26.25 -13.23
CA ALA A 1106 -20.15 26.51 -14.39
C ALA A 1106 -19.36 25.26 -14.83
N HIS A 1107 -18.80 24.49 -13.88
CA HIS A 1107 -18.13 23.23 -14.16
C HIS A 1107 -19.08 22.19 -14.76
N LEU A 1108 -20.28 22.02 -14.19
CA LEU A 1108 -21.31 21.13 -14.74
C LEU A 1108 -21.71 21.51 -16.18
N SER A 1109 -21.80 22.81 -16.45
CA SER A 1109 -22.11 23.35 -17.79
C SER A 1109 -20.99 23.10 -18.81
N LEU A 1110 -19.73 23.19 -18.39
CA LEU A 1110 -18.58 22.81 -19.22
C LEU A 1110 -18.52 21.29 -19.46
N GLN A 1111 -18.84 20.49 -18.44
CA GLN A 1111 -18.84 19.03 -18.53
C GLN A 1111 -19.90 18.52 -19.53
N THR A 1112 -21.10 19.12 -19.55
CA THR A 1112 -22.13 18.79 -20.56
C THR A 1112 -21.71 19.24 -21.97
N LEU A 1113 -21.09 20.41 -22.12
CA LEU A 1113 -20.55 20.88 -23.40
C LEU A 1113 -19.49 19.91 -23.96
N CYS A 1114 -18.58 19.41 -23.10
CA CYS A 1114 -17.56 18.44 -23.49
C CYS A 1114 -18.15 17.10 -23.95
N GLU A 1115 -19.18 16.57 -23.27
CA GLU A 1115 -19.82 15.33 -23.72
C GLU A 1115 -20.65 15.54 -25.00
N GLU A 1116 -21.28 16.72 -25.19
CA GLU A 1116 -21.90 17.08 -26.47
C GLU A 1116 -20.89 17.11 -27.63
N LEU A 1117 -19.72 17.72 -27.44
CA LEU A 1117 -18.66 17.79 -28.46
C LEU A 1117 -18.13 16.39 -28.79
N LYS A 1118 -17.97 15.53 -27.78
CA LYS A 1118 -17.57 14.12 -27.90
C LYS A 1118 -18.62 13.27 -28.62
N GLN A 1119 -19.91 13.55 -28.45
CA GLN A 1119 -20.98 12.92 -29.26
C GLN A 1119 -20.99 13.42 -30.70
N LYS A 1120 -20.79 14.72 -30.92
CA LYS A 1120 -20.67 15.31 -32.27
C LYS A 1120 -19.47 14.72 -33.03
N LEU A 1121 -18.32 14.57 -32.38
CA LEU A 1121 -17.13 13.94 -32.95
C LEU A 1121 -17.39 12.48 -33.37
N LYS A 1122 -18.00 11.67 -32.50
CA LYS A 1122 -18.40 10.28 -32.83
C LYS A 1122 -19.35 10.20 -34.02
N LYS A 1123 -20.28 11.17 -34.15
CA LYS A 1123 -21.19 11.26 -35.30
C LYS A 1123 -20.45 11.56 -36.59
N THR A 1124 -19.53 12.53 -36.59
CA THR A 1124 -18.71 12.86 -37.77
C THR A 1124 -17.76 11.72 -38.17
N GLU A 1125 -17.23 10.96 -37.21
CA GLU A 1125 -16.40 9.79 -37.50
C GLU A 1125 -17.22 8.68 -38.19
N ALA A 1126 -18.44 8.42 -37.72
CA ALA A 1126 -19.35 7.45 -38.34
C ALA A 1126 -19.83 7.89 -39.75
N GLU A 1127 -20.07 9.18 -39.95
CA GLU A 1127 -20.42 9.75 -41.26
C GLU A 1127 -19.25 9.62 -42.27
N LYS A 1128 -18.03 9.93 -41.83
CA LYS A 1128 -16.79 9.71 -42.59
C LYS A 1128 -16.56 8.22 -42.91
N GLN A 1129 -16.74 7.32 -41.94
CA GLN A 1129 -16.64 5.87 -42.15
C GLN A 1129 -17.65 5.40 -43.23
N THR A 1130 -18.86 5.95 -43.20
CA THR A 1130 -19.92 5.64 -44.19
C THR A 1130 -19.53 6.12 -45.58
N GLN A 1131 -18.99 7.34 -45.71
CA GLN A 1131 -18.50 7.88 -46.98
C GLN A 1131 -17.35 7.06 -47.57
N TYR A 1132 -16.43 6.57 -46.73
CA TYR A 1132 -15.38 5.65 -47.18
C TYR A 1132 -15.94 4.35 -47.75
N VAL A 1133 -16.95 3.74 -47.11
CA VAL A 1133 -17.60 2.52 -47.62
C VAL A 1133 -18.32 2.78 -48.95
N GLN A 1134 -18.98 3.93 -49.12
CA GLN A 1134 -19.58 4.31 -50.39
C GLN A 1134 -18.54 4.51 -51.50
N LEU A 1135 -17.45 5.24 -51.23
CA LEU A 1135 -16.36 5.44 -52.19
C LEU A 1135 -15.68 4.12 -52.58
N THR A 1136 -15.49 3.18 -51.66
CA THR A 1136 -14.97 1.85 -51.99
C THR A 1136 -15.92 1.09 -52.91
N ALA A 1137 -17.24 1.11 -52.63
CA ALA A 1137 -18.23 0.47 -53.50
C ALA A 1137 -18.30 1.11 -54.90
N GLU A 1138 -18.23 2.44 -55.00
CA GLU A 1138 -18.16 3.15 -56.29
C GLU A 1138 -16.88 2.78 -57.08
N ILE A 1139 -15.74 2.62 -56.40
CA ILE A 1139 -14.49 2.14 -57.00
C ILE A 1139 -14.61 0.69 -57.48
N GLU A 1140 -15.38 -0.15 -56.78
CA GLU A 1140 -15.58 -1.57 -57.13
C GLU A 1140 -16.56 -1.74 -58.31
N ASP A 1141 -17.60 -0.92 -58.40
CA ASP A 1141 -18.48 -0.79 -59.58
C ASP A 1141 -17.72 -0.21 -60.80
N LEU A 1142 -16.83 0.77 -60.58
CA LEU A 1142 -15.95 1.30 -61.64
C LEU A 1142 -14.92 0.27 -62.14
N ASN A 1143 -14.39 -0.57 -61.24
CA ASN A 1143 -13.48 -1.65 -61.65
C ASN A 1143 -14.22 -2.77 -62.37
N THR A 1144 -15.41 -3.19 -61.92
CA THR A 1144 -16.18 -4.22 -62.65
C THR A 1144 -16.68 -3.71 -64.00
N THR A 1145 -17.13 -2.46 -64.12
CA THR A 1145 -17.46 -1.88 -65.44
C THR A 1145 -16.23 -1.73 -66.34
N LYS A 1146 -15.06 -1.39 -65.80
CA LYS A 1146 -13.79 -1.45 -66.54
C LYS A 1146 -13.49 -2.86 -67.06
N THR A 1147 -13.55 -3.90 -66.21
CA THR A 1147 -13.26 -5.29 -66.62
C THR A 1147 -14.23 -5.75 -67.72
N ASN A 1148 -15.52 -5.44 -67.59
CA ASN A 1148 -16.52 -5.72 -68.64
C ASN A 1148 -16.19 -5.03 -69.97
N LEU A 1149 -15.66 -3.79 -69.94
CA LEU A 1149 -15.21 -3.08 -71.14
C LEU A 1149 -13.92 -3.65 -71.73
N GLU A 1150 -12.98 -4.11 -70.89
CA GLU A 1150 -11.75 -4.77 -71.32
C GLU A 1150 -12.06 -6.14 -71.98
N GLU A 1151 -12.95 -6.94 -71.40
CA GLU A 1151 -13.47 -8.17 -72.02
C GLU A 1151 -14.16 -7.88 -73.36
N ARG A 1152 -15.02 -6.85 -73.41
CA ARG A 1152 -15.69 -6.43 -74.66
C ARG A 1152 -14.70 -5.97 -75.72
N LEU A 1153 -13.60 -5.33 -75.33
CA LEU A 1153 -12.52 -4.95 -76.23
C LEU A 1153 -11.78 -6.18 -76.75
N ILE A 1154 -11.53 -7.19 -75.91
CA ILE A 1154 -10.92 -8.47 -76.29
C ILE A 1154 -11.84 -9.25 -77.25
N GLU A 1155 -13.17 -9.25 -77.04
CA GLU A 1155 -14.15 -9.80 -77.99
C GLU A 1155 -14.06 -9.09 -79.35
N LEU A 1156 -14.05 -7.76 -79.36
CA LEU A 1156 -13.96 -6.96 -80.59
C LEU A 1156 -12.64 -7.16 -81.32
N ILE A 1157 -11.52 -7.29 -80.60
CA ILE A 1157 -10.20 -7.61 -81.18
C ILE A 1157 -10.21 -9.02 -81.78
N LYS A 1158 -10.78 -10.02 -81.11
CA LYS A 1158 -10.94 -11.39 -81.67
C LYS A 1158 -11.78 -11.39 -82.94
N TYR A 1159 -12.91 -10.68 -82.96
CA TYR A 1159 -13.74 -10.52 -84.17
C TYR A 1159 -12.98 -9.85 -85.33
N LYS A 1160 -12.06 -8.92 -85.03
CA LYS A 1160 -11.26 -8.19 -86.02
C LYS A 1160 -9.99 -8.95 -86.49
N VAL A 1161 -9.74 -10.14 -85.96
CA VAL A 1161 -8.70 -11.09 -86.42
C VAL A 1161 -9.31 -12.26 -87.23
N PHE A 1162 -10.65 -12.34 -87.27
CA PHE A 1162 -11.42 -13.34 -88.03
C PHE A 1162 -12.02 -12.78 -89.35
N LEU A 1163 -11.60 -11.57 -89.75
CA LEU A 1163 -12.04 -10.80 -90.92
C LEU A 1163 -10.82 -10.32 -91.72
#